data_AF-A0A924K5U7-F1
#
_entry.id   AF-A0A924K5U7-F1
#
_cell.length_a   1.000
_cell.length_b   1.000
_cell.length_c   1.000
_cell.angle_alpha   90.00
_cell.angle_beta   90.00
_cell.angle_gamma   90.00
#
_symmetry.space_group_name_H-M   'P 1'
#
loop_
_entity.id
_entity.type
_entity.pdbx_description
1 polymer ?
#
loop_
_entity_poly.entity_id
_entity_poly.type
_entity_poly.pdbx_seq_one_letter_code
_entity_poly.pdbx_strand_id
1 'polypeptide(L)'
;MKKNYTLLVFGLLLSTFSFGQINAVDDTFGVVYGASQVTAGDLLVNDLLNGFSTSLSAVTITQLSTTNPGVSLSGANVIVAGGTPRGTYTLTYKICSIANSTLCDTGTVTVNTQLTANPDSFVSVCFNNYVGNVLGSGSDLNYVDTLNGVPAILTPFYTQPGNVLHPADVYLNVLSTYPGIQVTNNGDILVLQQIPPGHYVVTYELREIAHPTNFSIGYIDINVPPPSIYAQNDDFSTSPIDSTVGGSPGNVFNNDFSDCLGPLNQFNTNLQATSIPPGITLLPDGTITVAVGTAPGVYIIDYTVCETSFGACSTASAYVTVIGSSVLVANYDDFGGGNYPNTTITTSVLSNDTVSGSPFLPSAVILTPLNVPVGFTINSNGNITIAATVVEGSYTFPYQICLASAPGDCYVNYAYVVVFKNRIKGRVKFDRNANGCDINDPYLTDISVKNVNGATTYSSSTRPYDDSTYNLVGDSGVNTVTVTGLPSYFTITPASQSFTFSSPSTAFFGDFCVTANSTVNDLEIVLIPLFNVVPGLPAFYNIYFKNNGSTNLSGQITFEFDNTKMSFLLSDPNPDSVTANTMVYNYVNLFPFESRLIRNVKFQVATPPTVDSGQVIPFTASITPVATDNTPTNNTSTVNQTVVNSQDPNDIIVHEGAEITLAQAQQGYLHYTIRFQNIGTSDAINIKVLNDLDAKLDWSTFKLISTSHNCRVKNKNNHNEFLFENINLPGVLNEAVSHGYISFKVKPISTIAIGNVIPNSANIYFDYNAPIATNTASTTIIPNLGVGNFAFDHFKFFPNPVKSTLSVSNASTIDAIEITSLVGQKMLSEKVNELQTEINLSAFSNGIYFVKVTSEGQEKTIKIVKE
;
A
#
# COMPACT_ATOMS: atom_id res chain seq x y z
N MET A 1 30.00 34.69 -85.69
CA MET A 1 31.08 34.39 -84.72
C MET A 1 30.96 35.34 -83.52
N LYS A 2 31.18 34.82 -82.31
CA LYS A 2 31.82 35.47 -81.13
C LYS A 2 31.54 36.98 -80.77
N LYS A 3 30.98 37.14 -79.56
CA LYS A 3 31.58 37.80 -78.36
C LYS A 3 31.33 39.29 -78.00
N ASN A 4 30.71 39.47 -76.81
CA ASN A 4 31.25 40.09 -75.56
C ASN A 4 31.15 41.60 -75.20
N TYR A 5 30.36 41.84 -74.13
CA TYR A 5 30.73 42.44 -72.80
C TYR A 5 30.82 43.96 -72.48
N THR A 6 29.93 44.38 -71.54
CA THR A 6 30.21 44.99 -70.20
C THR A 6 30.55 46.49 -70.02
N LEU A 7 29.78 47.23 -69.18
CA LEU A 7 30.17 47.81 -67.85
C LEU A 7 28.98 48.52 -67.11
N LEU A 8 29.10 48.75 -65.79
CA LEU A 8 28.10 49.34 -64.86
C LEU A 8 28.23 50.87 -64.65
N VAL A 9 27.13 51.56 -64.25
CA VAL A 9 27.10 52.66 -63.24
C VAL A 9 25.76 52.63 -62.46
N PHE A 10 25.76 53.08 -61.18
CA PHE A 10 24.62 53.15 -60.25
C PHE A 10 23.82 54.47 -60.37
N GLY A 11 22.50 54.45 -60.10
CA GLY A 11 21.64 55.65 -60.05
C GLY A 11 20.29 55.37 -59.37
N LEU A 12 19.77 56.32 -58.57
CA LEU A 12 18.70 56.08 -57.59
C LEU A 12 17.33 56.66 -58.01
N LEU A 13 16.26 55.97 -57.60
CA LEU A 13 14.84 56.40 -57.55
C LEU A 13 14.15 56.93 -58.83
N LEU A 14 13.27 56.11 -59.40
CA LEU A 14 11.93 56.55 -59.85
C LEU A 14 11.00 55.34 -59.99
N SER A 15 9.84 55.40 -59.33
CA SER A 15 8.80 54.37 -59.38
C SER A 15 8.09 54.38 -60.73
N THR A 16 8.33 53.38 -61.57
CA THR A 16 7.58 53.19 -62.82
C THR A 16 6.25 52.51 -62.53
N PHE A 17 5.17 53.28 -62.63
CA PHE A 17 3.79 52.82 -62.51
C PHE A 17 3.54 51.61 -63.44
N SER A 18 2.94 50.55 -62.90
CA SER A 18 2.19 49.62 -63.75
C SER A 18 1.06 50.41 -64.39
N PHE A 19 0.90 50.32 -65.71
CA PHE A 19 -0.31 50.78 -66.37
C PHE A 19 -1.50 50.04 -65.73
N GLY A 20 -2.57 50.77 -65.43
CA GLY A 20 -3.75 50.13 -64.86
C GLY A 20 -4.39 49.20 -65.88
N GLN A 21 -4.85 48.03 -65.43
CA GLN A 21 -5.57 47.04 -66.24
C GLN A 21 -6.88 46.68 -65.55
N ILE A 22 -7.99 46.61 -66.30
CA ILE A 22 -9.19 45.88 -65.89
C ILE A 22 -9.25 44.59 -66.72
N ASN A 23 -9.73 43.53 -66.10
CA ASN A 23 -10.00 42.25 -66.75
C ASN A 23 -11.42 41.82 -66.32
N ALA A 24 -12.36 41.86 -67.26
CA ALA A 24 -13.74 41.40 -67.07
C ALA A 24 -13.84 39.92 -67.50
N VAL A 25 -14.33 39.04 -66.63
CA VAL A 25 -14.38 37.59 -66.88
C VAL A 25 -15.80 37.16 -67.22
N ASP A 26 -15.95 36.24 -68.19
CA ASP A 26 -17.27 35.69 -68.52
C ASP A 26 -17.82 34.82 -67.37
N ASP A 27 -19.06 35.11 -66.96
CA ASP A 27 -19.79 34.47 -65.88
C ASP A 27 -20.78 33.42 -66.39
N THR A 28 -21.15 32.48 -65.53
CA THR A 28 -22.28 31.57 -65.77
C THR A 28 -22.94 31.22 -64.44
N PHE A 29 -24.24 31.48 -64.33
CA PHE A 29 -25.03 31.23 -63.13
C PHE A 29 -25.99 30.05 -63.34
N GLY A 30 -26.30 29.36 -62.24
CA GLY A 30 -27.22 28.24 -62.25
C GLY A 30 -28.67 28.65 -62.54
N VAL A 31 -29.55 27.66 -62.53
CA VAL A 31 -31.00 27.82 -62.70
C VAL A 31 -31.57 28.70 -61.57
N VAL A 32 -32.02 29.93 -61.86
CA VAL A 32 -32.66 30.80 -60.86
C VAL A 32 -33.96 31.39 -61.42
N TYR A 33 -35.10 30.93 -60.88
CA TYR A 33 -36.44 31.36 -61.29
C TYR A 33 -37.36 31.52 -60.09
N GLY A 34 -38.29 32.47 -60.18
CA GLY A 34 -39.37 32.67 -59.22
C GLY A 34 -40.53 33.44 -59.83
N ALA A 35 -41.68 33.45 -59.16
CA ALA A 35 -42.81 34.32 -59.53
C ALA A 35 -42.51 35.81 -59.27
N SER A 36 -41.54 36.08 -58.39
CA SER A 36 -40.96 37.41 -58.14
C SER A 36 -39.53 37.49 -58.70
N GLN A 37 -38.99 38.72 -58.78
CA GLN A 37 -37.62 38.97 -59.19
C GLN A 37 -36.61 38.29 -58.27
N VAL A 38 -35.56 37.70 -58.85
CA VAL A 38 -34.52 36.92 -58.16
C VAL A 38 -33.12 37.37 -58.60
N THR A 39 -32.13 37.22 -57.72
CA THR A 39 -30.71 37.51 -58.03
C THR A 39 -30.00 36.21 -58.40
N ALA A 40 -29.37 36.17 -59.56
CA ALA A 40 -28.64 35.00 -60.06
C ALA A 40 -27.20 34.91 -59.52
N GLY A 41 -26.57 36.05 -59.25
CA GLY A 41 -25.23 36.15 -58.68
C GLY A 41 -24.62 37.55 -58.82
N ASP A 42 -23.46 37.77 -58.19
CA ASP A 42 -22.63 38.98 -58.34
C ASP A 42 -21.52 38.69 -59.36
N LEU A 43 -21.36 39.56 -60.36
CA LEU A 43 -20.36 39.42 -61.41
C LEU A 43 -18.95 39.90 -61.00
N LEU A 44 -18.79 40.76 -60.00
CA LEU A 44 -17.47 41.24 -59.60
C LEU A 44 -16.61 40.20 -58.84
N VAL A 45 -17.12 38.99 -58.62
CA VAL A 45 -16.47 37.94 -57.80
C VAL A 45 -15.16 37.43 -58.43
N ASN A 46 -15.10 37.39 -59.76
CA ASN A 46 -13.95 36.94 -60.56
C ASN A 46 -13.26 38.09 -61.33
N ASP A 47 -13.84 39.29 -61.34
CA ASP A 47 -13.33 40.48 -62.02
C ASP A 47 -12.18 41.18 -61.26
N LEU A 48 -11.18 41.64 -62.02
CA LEU A 48 -9.94 42.20 -61.45
C LEU A 48 -9.65 43.63 -61.94
N LEU A 49 -9.30 44.51 -61.00
CA LEU A 49 -8.67 45.80 -61.25
C LEU A 49 -7.21 45.75 -60.78
N ASN A 50 -6.28 45.96 -61.70
CA ASN A 50 -4.83 45.87 -61.50
C ASN A 50 -4.36 44.51 -60.91
N GLY A 51 -5.08 43.43 -61.22
CA GLY A 51 -4.81 42.08 -60.73
C GLY A 51 -5.40 41.75 -59.34
N PHE A 52 -6.19 42.65 -58.75
CA PHE A 52 -6.87 42.43 -57.46
C PHE A 52 -8.39 42.42 -57.62
N SER A 53 -9.09 41.64 -56.80
CA SER A 53 -10.56 41.59 -56.73
C SER A 53 -11.15 42.99 -56.58
N THR A 54 -12.07 43.36 -57.46
CA THR A 54 -12.62 44.71 -57.50
C THR A 54 -13.96 44.83 -56.75
N SER A 55 -14.49 46.05 -56.65
CA SER A 55 -15.81 46.32 -56.05
C SER A 55 -16.40 47.63 -56.60
N LEU A 56 -17.69 47.86 -56.38
CA LEU A 56 -18.40 49.07 -56.83
C LEU A 56 -17.85 50.39 -56.25
N SER A 57 -16.97 50.37 -55.24
CA SER A 57 -16.25 51.57 -54.79
C SER A 57 -14.99 51.90 -55.61
N ALA A 58 -14.53 50.98 -56.45
CA ALA A 58 -13.34 51.13 -57.31
C ALA A 58 -13.67 51.10 -58.81
N VAL A 59 -14.77 50.45 -59.20
CA VAL A 59 -15.24 50.36 -60.60
C VAL A 59 -16.71 50.73 -60.78
N THR A 60 -17.05 51.21 -61.97
CA THR A 60 -18.44 51.33 -62.44
C THR A 60 -18.76 50.23 -63.43
N ILE A 61 -19.92 49.60 -63.30
CA ILE A 61 -20.43 48.59 -64.24
C ILE A 61 -21.56 49.21 -65.07
N THR A 62 -21.61 48.87 -66.35
CA THR A 62 -22.68 49.24 -67.29
C THR A 62 -23.12 48.02 -68.10
N GLN A 63 -24.39 47.64 -68.02
CA GLN A 63 -24.96 46.63 -68.93
C GLN A 63 -24.97 47.18 -70.37
N LEU A 64 -24.50 46.38 -71.33
CA LEU A 64 -24.47 46.73 -72.75
C LEU A 64 -25.64 46.11 -73.53
N SER A 65 -25.97 44.83 -73.25
CA SER A 65 -27.04 44.10 -73.96
C SER A 65 -27.56 42.91 -73.15
N THR A 66 -28.71 42.37 -73.54
CA THR A 66 -29.27 41.10 -73.05
C THR A 66 -30.08 40.42 -74.15
N THR A 67 -30.09 39.09 -74.20
CA THR A 67 -30.95 38.32 -75.13
C THR A 67 -32.40 38.25 -74.67
N ASN A 68 -32.69 38.57 -73.39
CA ASN A 68 -34.04 38.60 -72.85
C ASN A 68 -34.18 39.79 -71.88
N PRO A 69 -35.15 40.71 -72.08
CA PRO A 69 -35.37 41.84 -71.18
C PRO A 69 -35.62 41.46 -69.71
N GLY A 70 -36.02 40.22 -69.44
CA GLY A 70 -36.13 39.67 -68.09
C GLY A 70 -34.80 39.42 -67.39
N VAL A 71 -33.66 39.44 -68.09
CA VAL A 71 -32.32 39.30 -67.49
C VAL A 71 -31.56 40.62 -67.58
N SER A 72 -31.19 41.20 -66.44
CA SER A 72 -30.63 42.56 -66.34
C SER A 72 -29.65 42.71 -65.17
N LEU A 73 -28.92 43.83 -65.08
CA LEU A 73 -28.04 44.13 -63.95
C LEU A 73 -28.67 45.11 -62.95
N SER A 74 -28.40 44.91 -61.66
CA SER A 74 -28.67 45.87 -60.59
C SER A 74 -27.42 46.03 -59.72
N GLY A 75 -26.68 47.12 -59.93
CA GLY A 75 -25.32 47.26 -59.39
C GLY A 75 -24.39 46.23 -60.03
N ALA A 76 -23.81 45.37 -59.20
CA ALA A 76 -22.99 44.23 -59.62
C ALA A 76 -23.77 42.90 -59.68
N ASN A 77 -25.05 42.90 -59.27
CA ASN A 77 -25.86 41.68 -59.28
C ASN A 77 -26.55 41.48 -60.63
N VAL A 78 -26.51 40.24 -61.13
CA VAL A 78 -27.34 39.77 -62.23
C VAL A 78 -28.71 39.41 -61.68
N ILE A 79 -29.76 39.94 -62.30
CA ILE A 79 -31.15 39.85 -61.86
C ILE A 79 -31.98 39.19 -62.95
N VAL A 80 -32.83 38.23 -62.55
CA VAL A 80 -33.87 37.64 -63.39
C VAL A 80 -35.24 38.09 -62.89
N ALA A 81 -36.00 38.77 -63.74
CA ALA A 81 -37.34 39.26 -63.44
C ALA A 81 -38.32 38.08 -63.28
N GLY A 82 -39.26 38.23 -62.34
CA GLY A 82 -40.31 37.23 -62.11
C GLY A 82 -41.14 36.99 -63.37
N GLY A 83 -41.37 35.72 -63.72
CA GLY A 83 -42.11 35.35 -64.94
C GLY A 83 -41.31 35.38 -66.24
N THR A 84 -39.98 35.56 -66.20
CA THR A 84 -39.13 35.34 -67.38
C THR A 84 -39.29 33.89 -67.88
N PRO A 85 -39.56 33.64 -69.18
CA PRO A 85 -39.77 32.29 -69.72
C PRO A 85 -38.57 31.35 -69.51
N ARG A 86 -38.76 30.04 -69.71
CA ARG A 86 -37.67 29.06 -69.58
C ARG A 86 -36.84 28.97 -70.86
N GLY A 87 -35.51 28.91 -70.71
CA GLY A 87 -34.54 28.83 -71.80
C GLY A 87 -33.15 29.28 -71.35
N THR A 88 -32.16 29.20 -72.24
CA THR A 88 -30.80 29.72 -72.00
C THR A 88 -30.71 31.17 -72.50
N TYR A 89 -30.29 32.08 -71.62
CA TYR A 89 -30.19 33.52 -71.92
C TYR A 89 -28.80 34.05 -71.62
N THR A 90 -28.37 35.08 -72.36
CA THR A 90 -27.07 35.74 -72.13
C THR A 90 -27.16 37.26 -72.04
N LEU A 91 -26.30 37.85 -71.22
CA LEU A 91 -26.16 39.29 -70.97
C LEU A 91 -24.70 39.72 -71.16
N THR A 92 -24.46 40.94 -71.64
CA THR A 92 -23.10 41.50 -71.84
C THR A 92 -22.96 42.81 -71.07
N TYR A 93 -21.82 43.01 -70.41
CA TYR A 93 -21.56 44.17 -69.56
C TYR A 93 -20.16 44.76 -69.78
N LYS A 94 -19.94 45.97 -69.26
CA LYS A 94 -18.68 46.71 -69.29
C LYS A 94 -18.31 47.18 -67.89
N ILE A 95 -17.06 46.99 -67.50
CA ILE A 95 -16.48 47.52 -66.25
C ILE A 95 -15.51 48.65 -66.60
N CYS A 96 -15.51 49.75 -65.84
CA CYS A 96 -14.54 50.84 -65.95
C CYS A 96 -14.01 51.27 -64.58
N SER A 97 -12.75 51.72 -64.50
CA SER A 97 -12.15 52.21 -63.25
C SER A 97 -12.68 53.60 -62.89
N ILE A 98 -13.06 53.82 -61.63
CA ILE A 98 -13.48 55.14 -61.14
C ILE A 98 -12.29 56.11 -61.12
N ALA A 99 -11.09 55.63 -60.77
CA ALA A 99 -9.88 56.44 -60.72
C ALA A 99 -9.33 56.81 -62.12
N ASN A 100 -9.68 56.04 -63.15
CA ASN A 100 -9.40 56.37 -64.55
C ASN A 100 -10.47 55.78 -65.47
N SER A 101 -11.46 56.60 -65.86
CA SER A 101 -12.60 56.18 -66.69
C SER A 101 -12.24 55.79 -68.13
N THR A 102 -10.99 55.96 -68.57
CA THR A 102 -10.51 55.42 -69.86
C THR A 102 -10.09 53.95 -69.76
N LEU A 103 -9.88 53.44 -68.54
CA LEU A 103 -9.54 52.05 -68.29
C LEU A 103 -10.82 51.22 -68.10
N CYS A 104 -11.12 50.35 -69.07
CA CYS A 104 -12.32 49.52 -69.07
C CYS A 104 -12.11 48.18 -69.80
N ASP A 105 -12.99 47.21 -69.51
CA ASP A 105 -13.10 45.91 -70.22
C ASP A 105 -14.56 45.41 -70.26
N THR A 106 -14.86 44.31 -70.97
CA THR A 106 -16.23 43.75 -71.16
C THR A 106 -16.33 42.24 -71.03
N GLY A 107 -17.35 41.73 -70.32
CA GLY A 107 -17.65 40.30 -70.12
C GLY A 107 -19.13 39.93 -70.37
N THR A 108 -19.46 38.65 -70.29
CA THR A 108 -20.79 38.05 -70.57
C THR A 108 -21.31 37.10 -69.48
N VAL A 109 -22.60 36.73 -69.50
CA VAL A 109 -23.31 35.94 -68.45
C VAL A 109 -24.27 34.89 -69.07
N THR A 110 -24.54 33.70 -68.45
CA THR A 110 -25.46 32.60 -68.94
C THR A 110 -26.32 31.84 -67.86
N VAL A 111 -27.48 31.16 -68.18
CA VAL A 111 -28.50 30.44 -67.27
C VAL A 111 -29.25 29.20 -67.91
N ASN A 112 -29.93 28.22 -67.20
CA ASN A 112 -30.63 26.96 -67.70
C ASN A 112 -31.88 26.39 -66.88
N THR A 113 -32.52 25.19 -67.15
CA THR A 113 -33.70 24.51 -66.42
C THR A 113 -33.94 22.94 -66.65
N GLN A 114 -34.66 22.13 -65.78
CA GLN A 114 -35.04 20.65 -65.93
C GLN A 114 -36.07 20.00 -64.90
N LEU A 115 -36.65 18.76 -65.11
CA LEU A 115 -37.47 17.87 -64.18
C LEU A 115 -36.63 16.73 -63.52
N THR A 116 -36.97 16.26 -62.30
CA THR A 116 -36.29 15.15 -61.59
C THR A 116 -37.21 14.35 -60.65
N ALA A 117 -37.11 13.01 -60.69
CA ALA A 117 -37.59 12.11 -59.63
C ALA A 117 -36.39 11.51 -58.87
N ASN A 118 -36.46 11.55 -57.54
CA ASN A 118 -35.41 11.17 -56.61
C ASN A 118 -35.72 9.79 -55.99
N PRO A 119 -34.74 9.07 -55.40
CA PRO A 119 -35.02 7.87 -54.63
C PRO A 119 -35.65 8.19 -53.27
N ASP A 120 -36.82 7.61 -52.97
CA ASP A 120 -37.39 7.62 -51.63
C ASP A 120 -36.80 6.48 -50.77
N SER A 121 -36.78 6.68 -49.45
CA SER A 121 -36.41 5.62 -48.50
C SER A 121 -37.22 5.72 -47.22
N PHE A 122 -37.77 4.58 -46.78
CA PHE A 122 -38.68 4.47 -45.66
C PHE A 122 -38.30 3.31 -44.73
N VAL A 123 -38.68 3.42 -43.46
CA VAL A 123 -38.57 2.34 -42.48
C VAL A 123 -39.96 2.01 -41.97
N SER A 124 -40.39 0.75 -42.06
CA SER A 124 -41.70 0.31 -41.59
C SER A 124 -41.57 -0.63 -40.40
N VAL A 125 -42.16 -0.26 -39.27
CA VAL A 125 -42.38 -1.15 -38.13
C VAL A 125 -43.73 -1.85 -38.29
N CYS A 126 -43.69 -3.14 -38.60
CA CYS A 126 -44.81 -4.06 -38.63
C CYS A 126 -45.98 -3.66 -39.57
N PHE A 127 -47.19 -4.22 -39.33
CA PHE A 127 -48.26 -4.34 -40.32
C PHE A 127 -49.40 -3.34 -40.14
N ASN A 128 -50.15 -3.06 -41.22
CA ASN A 128 -51.26 -2.11 -41.33
C ASN A 128 -50.89 -0.62 -41.13
N ASN A 129 -49.64 -0.24 -41.44
CA ASN A 129 -49.15 1.12 -41.26
C ASN A 129 -48.96 1.87 -42.59
N TYR A 130 -49.30 3.17 -42.56
CA TYR A 130 -48.90 4.15 -43.58
C TYR A 130 -47.44 4.54 -43.35
N VAL A 131 -46.61 4.42 -44.38
CA VAL A 131 -45.15 4.60 -44.26
C VAL A 131 -44.66 5.91 -44.89
N GLY A 132 -45.38 6.45 -45.88
CA GLY A 132 -45.04 7.73 -46.52
C GLY A 132 -45.68 7.91 -47.90
N ASN A 133 -45.13 8.82 -48.70
CA ASN A 133 -45.59 9.13 -50.05
C ASN A 133 -44.41 9.28 -51.03
N VAL A 134 -44.56 8.81 -52.27
CA VAL A 134 -43.50 8.76 -53.32
C VAL A 134 -43.05 10.11 -53.90
N LEU A 135 -43.68 11.22 -53.52
CA LEU A 135 -43.22 12.55 -53.95
C LEU A 135 -42.19 13.14 -52.97
N GLY A 136 -41.68 12.34 -52.04
CA GLY A 136 -40.97 12.78 -50.86
C GLY A 136 -41.91 13.18 -49.71
N SER A 137 -41.45 12.96 -48.48
CA SER A 137 -42.19 13.24 -47.24
C SER A 137 -41.47 14.21 -46.29
N GLY A 138 -40.44 14.90 -46.78
CA GLY A 138 -39.58 15.80 -46.01
C GLY A 138 -39.51 17.23 -46.54
N SER A 139 -38.96 18.14 -45.74
CA SER A 139 -38.74 19.55 -46.11
C SER A 139 -37.43 19.81 -46.87
N ASP A 140 -36.66 18.76 -47.17
CA ASP A 140 -35.41 18.84 -47.93
C ASP A 140 -35.66 18.51 -49.40
N LEU A 141 -35.39 19.49 -50.28
CA LEU A 141 -35.62 19.39 -51.73
C LEU A 141 -34.79 18.30 -52.42
N ASN A 142 -33.76 17.74 -51.76
CA ASN A 142 -32.96 16.63 -52.29
C ASN A 142 -33.70 15.28 -52.28
N TYR A 143 -34.78 15.14 -51.49
CA TYR A 143 -35.59 13.93 -51.34
C TYR A 143 -37.04 14.13 -51.80
N VAL A 144 -37.34 15.25 -52.44
CA VAL A 144 -38.66 15.58 -52.96
C VAL A 144 -38.60 15.52 -54.48
N ASP A 145 -39.60 14.91 -55.11
CA ASP A 145 -39.68 14.87 -56.56
C ASP A 145 -40.03 16.27 -57.08
N THR A 146 -39.23 16.82 -58.00
CA THR A 146 -39.37 18.23 -58.42
C THR A 146 -39.49 18.45 -59.92
N LEU A 147 -40.53 19.19 -60.31
CA LEU A 147 -40.71 19.72 -61.66
C LEU A 147 -40.13 21.14 -61.70
N ASN A 148 -38.87 21.29 -62.13
CA ASN A 148 -38.14 22.56 -62.18
C ASN A 148 -37.78 23.13 -60.80
N GLY A 149 -37.38 22.27 -59.85
CA GLY A 149 -36.98 22.66 -58.49
C GLY A 149 -38.13 23.01 -57.55
N VAL A 150 -39.39 22.84 -58.00
CA VAL A 150 -40.61 22.95 -57.19
C VAL A 150 -41.18 21.54 -57.01
N PRO A 151 -41.67 21.16 -55.81
CA PRO A 151 -42.30 19.86 -55.58
C PRO A 151 -43.39 19.54 -56.61
N ALA A 152 -43.32 18.36 -57.20
CA ALA A 152 -44.26 17.87 -58.18
C ALA A 152 -45.61 17.51 -57.53
N ILE A 153 -46.70 17.54 -58.31
CA ILE A 153 -48.08 17.47 -57.80
C ILE A 153 -48.85 16.38 -58.56
N LEU A 154 -49.15 15.26 -57.88
CA LEU A 154 -49.93 14.16 -58.46
C LEU A 154 -51.45 14.37 -58.47
N THR A 155 -51.97 15.19 -57.56
CA THR A 155 -53.41 15.47 -57.46
C THR A 155 -53.66 16.96 -57.33
N PRO A 156 -54.65 17.53 -58.06
CA PRO A 156 -54.93 18.96 -57.97
C PRO A 156 -55.33 19.37 -56.54
N PHE A 157 -54.74 20.44 -56.01
CA PHE A 157 -55.08 20.97 -54.69
C PHE A 157 -55.39 22.47 -54.72
N TYR A 158 -56.12 22.90 -53.70
CA TYR A 158 -56.41 24.31 -53.46
C TYR A 158 -55.63 24.78 -52.25
N THR A 159 -54.98 25.93 -52.36
CA THR A 159 -54.51 26.69 -51.18
C THR A 159 -55.67 27.51 -50.60
N GLN A 160 -55.70 27.67 -49.27
CA GLN A 160 -56.84 28.30 -48.56
C GLN A 160 -56.98 29.82 -48.86
N PRO A 161 -58.05 30.43 -48.34
CA PRO A 161 -59.26 30.77 -49.07
C PRO A 161 -59.03 31.92 -50.06
N GLY A 162 -58.58 31.57 -51.27
CA GLY A 162 -58.57 32.43 -52.46
C GLY A 162 -58.88 31.70 -53.77
N ASN A 163 -59.14 30.38 -53.70
CA ASN A 163 -59.46 29.48 -54.82
C ASN A 163 -58.56 29.59 -56.06
N VAL A 164 -57.24 29.61 -55.85
CA VAL A 164 -56.28 29.22 -56.89
C VAL A 164 -56.17 27.70 -56.89
N LEU A 165 -56.69 27.06 -57.94
CA LEU A 165 -56.48 25.64 -58.19
C LEU A 165 -55.07 25.44 -58.73
N HIS A 166 -54.25 24.68 -58.01
CA HIS A 166 -53.02 24.11 -58.56
C HIS A 166 -53.39 22.80 -59.25
N PRO A 167 -53.36 22.70 -60.59
CA PRO A 167 -53.58 21.43 -61.28
C PRO A 167 -52.43 20.45 -60.95
N ALA A 168 -52.70 19.16 -61.09
CA ALA A 168 -51.62 18.18 -61.16
C ALA A 168 -50.75 18.48 -62.39
N ASP A 169 -49.44 18.39 -62.22
CA ASP A 169 -48.45 18.68 -63.25
C ASP A 169 -47.63 17.43 -63.65
N VAL A 170 -47.69 16.36 -62.86
CA VAL A 170 -47.19 15.02 -63.18
C VAL A 170 -48.26 13.94 -62.94
N TYR A 171 -48.08 12.76 -63.53
CA TYR A 171 -48.78 11.54 -63.11
C TYR A 171 -47.81 10.41 -62.75
N LEU A 172 -48.24 9.55 -61.82
CA LEU A 172 -47.48 8.42 -61.28
C LEU A 172 -47.84 7.14 -62.03
N ASN A 173 -46.83 6.35 -62.39
CA ASN A 173 -47.00 4.99 -62.88
C ASN A 173 -46.07 4.03 -62.11
N VAL A 174 -46.66 3.11 -61.35
CA VAL A 174 -45.91 2.12 -60.55
C VAL A 174 -45.45 0.98 -61.46
N LEU A 175 -44.14 0.77 -61.58
CA LEU A 175 -43.53 -0.15 -62.54
C LEU A 175 -43.30 -1.57 -61.99
N SER A 176 -43.34 -1.74 -60.66
CA SER A 176 -43.18 -3.03 -59.98
C SER A 176 -44.08 -3.12 -58.75
N THR A 177 -44.53 -4.32 -58.37
CA THR A 177 -45.33 -4.53 -57.16
C THR A 177 -44.72 -5.60 -56.27
N TYR A 178 -44.95 -5.51 -54.96
CA TYR A 178 -44.45 -6.48 -53.97
C TYR A 178 -45.58 -6.97 -53.05
N PRO A 179 -45.74 -8.28 -52.79
CA PRO A 179 -46.78 -8.79 -51.90
C PRO A 179 -46.69 -8.19 -50.49
N GLY A 180 -47.77 -7.55 -50.03
CA GLY A 180 -47.82 -6.89 -48.72
C GLY A 180 -47.48 -5.39 -48.74
N ILE A 181 -46.96 -4.84 -49.85
CA ILE A 181 -46.71 -3.42 -50.04
C ILE A 181 -47.65 -2.88 -51.13
N GLN A 182 -48.31 -1.75 -50.87
CA GLN A 182 -49.13 -1.06 -51.86
C GLN A 182 -48.71 0.40 -52.00
N VAL A 183 -48.56 0.86 -53.25
CA VAL A 183 -48.42 2.27 -53.61
C VAL A 183 -49.71 2.71 -54.29
N THR A 184 -50.37 3.73 -53.77
CA THR A 184 -51.63 4.24 -54.32
C THR A 184 -51.41 5.22 -55.46
N ASN A 185 -52.45 5.51 -56.24
CA ASN A 185 -52.40 6.51 -57.32
C ASN A 185 -52.10 7.95 -56.82
N ASN A 186 -52.27 8.22 -55.52
CA ASN A 186 -51.96 9.51 -54.90
C ASN A 186 -50.50 9.54 -54.37
N GLY A 187 -49.74 8.47 -54.54
CA GLY A 187 -48.37 8.31 -54.05
C GLY A 187 -48.25 7.65 -52.67
N ASP A 188 -49.34 7.43 -51.94
CA ASP A 188 -49.28 6.89 -50.57
C ASP A 188 -48.81 5.43 -50.52
N ILE A 189 -47.94 5.11 -49.56
CA ILE A 189 -47.28 3.82 -49.37
C ILE A 189 -47.80 3.12 -48.11
N LEU A 190 -48.32 1.90 -48.26
CA LEU A 190 -48.94 1.11 -47.20
C LEU A 190 -48.28 -0.27 -47.07
N VAL A 191 -47.98 -0.71 -45.85
CA VAL A 191 -47.57 -2.09 -45.53
C VAL A 191 -48.73 -2.82 -44.86
N LEU A 192 -49.30 -3.82 -45.55
CA LEU A 192 -50.61 -4.42 -45.21
C LEU A 192 -50.53 -5.79 -44.52
N GLN A 193 -49.35 -6.38 -44.39
CA GLN A 193 -49.17 -7.72 -43.81
C GLN A 193 -47.88 -7.79 -42.99
N GLN A 194 -47.77 -8.82 -42.15
CA GLN A 194 -46.54 -9.21 -41.45
C GLN A 194 -45.51 -9.76 -42.45
N ILE A 195 -44.93 -8.88 -43.25
CA ILE A 195 -43.81 -9.20 -44.12
C ILE A 195 -42.55 -9.44 -43.26
N PRO A 196 -41.68 -10.41 -43.60
CA PRO A 196 -40.46 -10.66 -42.85
C PRO A 196 -39.52 -9.45 -42.80
N PRO A 197 -38.54 -9.44 -41.88
CA PRO A 197 -37.46 -8.45 -41.91
C PRO A 197 -36.68 -8.50 -43.23
N GLY A 198 -36.42 -7.35 -43.85
CA GLY A 198 -35.77 -7.25 -45.15
C GLY A 198 -35.90 -5.89 -45.83
N HIS A 199 -35.20 -5.73 -46.94
CA HIS A 199 -35.29 -4.56 -47.84
C HIS A 199 -36.19 -4.86 -49.03
N TYR A 200 -37.08 -3.92 -49.35
CA TYR A 200 -38.08 -4.05 -50.41
C TYR A 200 -38.04 -2.84 -51.32
N VAL A 201 -37.63 -3.04 -52.58
CA VAL A 201 -37.52 -1.96 -53.58
C VAL A 201 -38.71 -1.98 -54.54
N VAL A 202 -39.37 -0.83 -54.69
CA VAL A 202 -40.47 -0.61 -55.65
C VAL A 202 -40.11 0.54 -56.60
N THR A 203 -40.13 0.29 -57.90
CA THR A 203 -39.80 1.26 -58.95
C THR A 203 -41.04 1.99 -59.47
N TYR A 204 -40.93 3.29 -59.76
CA TYR A 204 -42.01 4.09 -60.35
C TYR A 204 -41.50 5.08 -61.41
N GLU A 205 -42.42 5.60 -62.23
CA GLU A 205 -42.18 6.67 -63.21
C GLU A 205 -43.05 7.89 -62.87
N LEU A 206 -42.46 9.08 -62.90
CA LEU A 206 -43.18 10.36 -63.01
C LEU A 206 -43.06 10.91 -64.42
N ARG A 207 -44.19 11.39 -64.96
CA ARG A 207 -44.26 11.99 -66.30
C ARG A 207 -45.04 13.29 -66.28
N GLU A 208 -44.47 14.34 -66.89
CA GLU A 208 -45.10 15.66 -66.96
C GLU A 208 -46.39 15.62 -67.80
N ILE A 209 -47.50 16.12 -67.26
CA ILE A 209 -48.81 16.12 -67.92
C ILE A 209 -48.81 17.04 -69.14
N ALA A 210 -48.17 18.21 -69.04
CA ALA A 210 -48.12 19.19 -70.13
C ALA A 210 -47.18 18.79 -71.27
N HIS A 211 -46.12 18.04 -70.97
CA HIS A 211 -45.12 17.60 -71.95
C HIS A 211 -44.75 16.12 -71.73
N PRO A 212 -45.57 15.16 -72.23
CA PRO A 212 -45.43 13.73 -71.90
C PRO A 212 -44.11 13.07 -72.31
N THR A 213 -43.25 13.73 -73.10
CA THR A 213 -41.90 13.26 -73.40
C THR A 213 -40.87 13.59 -72.31
N ASN A 214 -41.22 14.43 -71.34
CA ASN A 214 -40.43 14.73 -70.14
C ASN A 214 -40.86 13.79 -68.99
N PHE A 215 -39.98 12.87 -68.60
CA PHE A 215 -40.24 11.87 -67.57
C PHE A 215 -38.96 11.50 -66.80
N SER A 216 -39.14 10.97 -65.59
CA SER A 216 -38.05 10.50 -64.73
C SER A 216 -38.50 9.22 -64.00
N ILE A 217 -37.53 8.36 -63.62
CA ILE A 217 -37.78 7.08 -62.93
C ILE A 217 -37.20 7.18 -61.53
N GLY A 218 -38.03 6.89 -60.52
CA GLY A 218 -37.68 6.84 -59.11
C GLY A 218 -37.75 5.43 -58.52
N TYR A 219 -37.23 5.28 -57.30
CA TYR A 219 -37.21 4.03 -56.55
C TYR A 219 -37.59 4.30 -55.10
N ILE A 220 -38.40 3.43 -54.54
CA ILE A 220 -38.82 3.42 -53.13
C ILE A 220 -38.08 2.26 -52.46
N ASP A 221 -37.19 2.50 -51.51
CA ASP A 221 -36.61 1.46 -50.64
C ASP A 221 -37.36 1.44 -49.30
N ILE A 222 -37.97 0.30 -48.95
CA ILE A 222 -38.63 0.08 -47.66
C ILE A 222 -37.82 -0.95 -46.89
N ASN A 223 -37.19 -0.50 -45.79
CA ASN A 223 -36.52 -1.37 -44.84
C ASN A 223 -37.49 -1.78 -43.72
N VAL A 224 -37.62 -3.09 -43.50
CA VAL A 224 -38.34 -3.68 -42.37
C VAL A 224 -37.30 -4.30 -41.43
N PRO A 225 -37.02 -3.68 -40.28
CA PRO A 225 -36.06 -4.23 -39.32
C PRO A 225 -36.63 -5.46 -38.59
N PRO A 226 -35.78 -6.31 -38.00
CA PRO A 226 -36.23 -7.35 -37.08
C PRO A 226 -37.00 -6.76 -35.88
N PRO A 227 -38.05 -7.43 -35.39
CA PRO A 227 -38.76 -6.97 -34.19
C PRO A 227 -37.85 -7.03 -32.95
N SER A 228 -38.03 -6.07 -32.06
CA SER A 228 -37.28 -5.95 -30.81
C SER A 228 -38.19 -6.19 -29.61
N ILE A 229 -37.69 -6.97 -28.64
CA ILE A 229 -38.33 -7.17 -27.34
C ILE A 229 -37.58 -6.38 -26.27
N TYR A 230 -38.31 -5.54 -25.55
CA TYR A 230 -37.83 -4.83 -24.37
C TYR A 230 -38.26 -5.63 -23.14
N ALA A 231 -37.48 -6.67 -22.82
CA ALA A 231 -37.60 -7.35 -21.54
C ALA A 231 -37.01 -6.43 -20.45
N GLN A 232 -37.73 -6.22 -19.36
CA GLN A 232 -37.32 -5.33 -18.27
C GLN A 232 -37.19 -6.09 -16.95
N ASN A 233 -36.12 -5.83 -16.21
CA ASN A 233 -35.91 -6.47 -14.91
C ASN A 233 -37.06 -6.20 -13.94
N ASP A 234 -37.60 -7.26 -13.32
CA ASP A 234 -38.61 -7.15 -12.28
C ASP A 234 -38.01 -7.01 -10.88
N ASP A 235 -38.43 -5.98 -10.14
CA ASP A 235 -38.10 -5.85 -8.72
C ASP A 235 -39.31 -6.16 -7.83
N PHE A 236 -39.30 -7.34 -7.22
CA PHE A 236 -40.30 -7.76 -6.23
C PHE A 236 -39.85 -7.56 -4.78
N SER A 237 -38.79 -6.81 -4.51
CA SER A 237 -38.29 -6.55 -3.14
C SER A 237 -39.32 -5.86 -2.24
N THR A 238 -40.28 -5.14 -2.82
CA THR A 238 -41.39 -4.47 -2.11
C THR A 238 -42.53 -5.41 -1.73
N SER A 239 -42.56 -6.63 -2.26
CA SER A 239 -43.53 -7.70 -1.97
C SER A 239 -42.84 -8.96 -1.41
N PRO A 240 -42.14 -8.86 -0.26
CA PRO A 240 -41.33 -9.96 0.26
C PRO A 240 -42.20 -11.13 0.74
N ILE A 241 -41.73 -12.36 0.49
CA ILE A 241 -42.43 -13.58 0.91
C ILE A 241 -41.90 -14.09 2.25
N ASP A 242 -42.78 -14.36 3.20
CA ASP A 242 -42.41 -15.01 4.46
C ASP A 242 -42.06 -16.49 4.23
N SER A 243 -40.82 -16.86 4.56
CA SER A 243 -40.28 -18.22 4.51
C SER A 243 -41.15 -19.27 5.23
N THR A 244 -41.93 -18.89 6.25
CA THR A 244 -42.81 -19.79 7.00
C THR A 244 -44.15 -20.05 6.31
N VAL A 245 -44.54 -19.23 5.32
CA VAL A 245 -45.85 -19.27 4.65
C VAL A 245 -45.74 -19.58 3.15
N GLY A 246 -44.68 -19.12 2.48
CA GLY A 246 -44.59 -19.15 1.02
C GLY A 246 -45.58 -18.19 0.34
N GLY A 247 -45.61 -18.18 -1.00
CA GLY A 247 -46.51 -17.30 -1.75
C GLY A 247 -46.08 -17.04 -3.20
N SER A 248 -46.61 -15.95 -3.78
CA SER A 248 -46.24 -15.47 -5.12
C SER A 248 -45.90 -13.98 -5.04
N PRO A 249 -44.69 -13.55 -5.42
CA PRO A 249 -44.29 -12.14 -5.37
C PRO A 249 -44.80 -11.31 -6.55
N GLY A 250 -45.08 -11.93 -7.70
CA GLY A 250 -45.55 -11.24 -8.90
C GLY A 250 -45.38 -12.05 -10.19
N ASN A 251 -45.42 -11.35 -11.33
CA ASN A 251 -45.36 -11.91 -12.68
C ASN A 251 -44.45 -11.06 -13.58
N VAL A 252 -43.59 -11.70 -14.38
CA VAL A 252 -42.52 -11.05 -15.17
C VAL A 252 -42.99 -10.36 -16.46
N PHE A 253 -44.22 -10.62 -16.92
CA PHE A 253 -44.73 -9.99 -18.15
C PHE A 253 -45.31 -8.59 -17.94
N ASN A 254 -45.34 -8.07 -16.70
CA ASN A 254 -46.06 -6.82 -16.38
C ASN A 254 -45.40 -5.56 -16.98
N ASN A 255 -44.12 -5.61 -17.29
CA ASN A 255 -43.28 -4.53 -17.83
C ASN A 255 -42.64 -4.88 -19.19
N ASP A 256 -42.85 -6.11 -19.69
CA ASP A 256 -42.27 -6.64 -20.93
C ASP A 256 -43.10 -6.30 -22.19
N PHE A 257 -42.43 -5.78 -23.23
CA PHE A 257 -43.10 -5.26 -24.44
C PHE A 257 -42.36 -5.59 -25.74
N SER A 258 -43.09 -5.74 -26.84
CA SER A 258 -42.59 -5.88 -28.21
C SER A 258 -43.09 -4.75 -29.11
N ASP A 259 -42.19 -4.16 -29.91
CA ASP A 259 -42.55 -3.16 -30.94
C ASP A 259 -43.56 -3.69 -31.99
N CYS A 260 -43.71 -5.01 -32.12
CA CYS A 260 -44.58 -5.64 -33.10
C CYS A 260 -45.84 -6.27 -32.52
N LEU A 261 -45.77 -6.82 -31.31
CA LEU A 261 -46.87 -7.58 -30.68
C LEU A 261 -47.53 -6.83 -29.51
N GLY A 262 -46.94 -5.73 -29.03
CA GLY A 262 -47.42 -5.02 -27.86
C GLY A 262 -47.01 -5.72 -26.54
N PRO A 263 -47.85 -5.66 -25.49
CA PRO A 263 -47.60 -6.34 -24.22
C PRO A 263 -47.44 -7.85 -24.36
N LEU A 264 -46.44 -8.41 -23.69
CA LEU A 264 -46.11 -9.84 -23.78
C LEU A 264 -46.94 -10.68 -22.81
N ASN A 265 -47.13 -11.96 -23.15
CA ASN A 265 -47.86 -12.97 -22.37
C ASN A 265 -47.62 -14.38 -22.94
N GLN A 266 -48.14 -15.41 -22.27
CA GLN A 266 -48.01 -16.83 -22.67
C GLN A 266 -48.58 -17.19 -24.05
N PHE A 267 -49.39 -16.34 -24.69
CA PHE A 267 -50.02 -16.64 -25.98
C PHE A 267 -49.22 -16.09 -27.17
N ASN A 268 -48.35 -15.10 -26.95
CA ASN A 268 -47.49 -14.50 -27.98
C ASN A 268 -45.99 -14.71 -27.74
N THR A 269 -45.61 -15.34 -26.62
CA THR A 269 -44.22 -15.65 -26.27
C THR A 269 -44.01 -17.07 -25.75
N ASN A 270 -42.75 -17.47 -25.71
CA ASN A 270 -42.26 -18.64 -24.98
C ASN A 270 -41.25 -18.15 -23.93
N LEU A 271 -41.44 -18.55 -22.68
CA LEU A 271 -40.68 -18.07 -21.51
C LEU A 271 -39.83 -19.21 -20.93
N GLN A 272 -38.53 -18.96 -20.73
CA GLN A 272 -37.60 -19.95 -20.18
C GLN A 272 -36.62 -19.29 -19.20
N ALA A 273 -36.35 -19.94 -18.07
CA ALA A 273 -35.31 -19.52 -17.11
C ALA A 273 -34.03 -20.34 -17.28
N THR A 274 -32.86 -19.71 -17.10
CA THR A 274 -31.55 -20.37 -17.23
C THR A 274 -31.27 -21.30 -16.04
N SER A 275 -31.63 -20.85 -14.84
CA SER A 275 -31.58 -21.63 -13.60
C SER A 275 -32.56 -21.07 -12.59
N ILE A 276 -33.27 -21.94 -11.86
CA ILE A 276 -34.24 -21.54 -10.83
C ILE A 276 -33.70 -21.97 -9.46
N PRO A 277 -33.57 -21.07 -8.47
CA PRO A 277 -33.13 -21.43 -7.12
C PRO A 277 -34.05 -22.45 -6.43
N PRO A 278 -33.52 -23.35 -5.56
CA PRO A 278 -34.33 -24.28 -4.79
C PRO A 278 -35.41 -23.55 -3.96
N GLY A 279 -36.65 -24.05 -4.04
CA GLY A 279 -37.81 -23.43 -3.38
C GLY A 279 -38.55 -22.39 -4.21
N ILE A 280 -38.02 -21.98 -5.37
CA ILE A 280 -38.67 -21.02 -6.29
C ILE A 280 -39.18 -21.76 -7.54
N THR A 281 -40.21 -21.22 -8.21
CA THR A 281 -40.70 -21.70 -9.51
C THR A 281 -41.23 -20.55 -10.36
N LEU A 282 -40.81 -20.49 -11.63
CA LEU A 282 -41.36 -19.60 -12.66
C LEU A 282 -42.33 -20.40 -13.55
N LEU A 283 -43.55 -19.92 -13.71
CA LEU A 283 -44.60 -20.54 -14.52
C LEU A 283 -44.60 -19.99 -15.96
N PRO A 284 -45.11 -20.75 -16.96
CA PRO A 284 -45.18 -20.29 -18.36
C PRO A 284 -46.05 -19.04 -18.58
N ASP A 285 -46.93 -18.72 -17.63
CA ASP A 285 -47.75 -17.50 -17.63
C ASP A 285 -47.01 -16.26 -17.10
N GLY A 286 -45.74 -16.40 -16.73
CA GLY A 286 -44.88 -15.36 -16.16
C GLY A 286 -44.89 -15.32 -14.63
N THR A 287 -45.75 -16.07 -13.95
CA THR A 287 -45.92 -15.97 -12.50
C THR A 287 -44.79 -16.67 -11.74
N ILE A 288 -44.23 -15.99 -10.74
CA ILE A 288 -43.24 -16.57 -9.82
C ILE A 288 -43.95 -17.08 -8.57
N THR A 289 -43.47 -18.19 -8.01
CA THR A 289 -43.91 -18.74 -6.72
C THR A 289 -42.72 -19.14 -5.85
N VAL A 290 -42.91 -19.08 -4.53
CA VAL A 290 -41.92 -19.37 -3.48
C VAL A 290 -42.54 -20.35 -2.48
N ALA A 291 -41.87 -21.46 -2.21
CA ALA A 291 -42.33 -22.51 -1.31
C ALA A 291 -42.04 -22.20 0.17
N VAL A 292 -42.85 -22.79 1.06
CA VAL A 292 -42.57 -22.84 2.51
C VAL A 292 -41.21 -23.48 2.76
N GLY A 293 -40.41 -22.88 3.65
CA GLY A 293 -39.06 -23.32 4.00
C GLY A 293 -37.95 -22.82 3.06
N THR A 294 -38.28 -21.97 2.08
CA THR A 294 -37.25 -21.25 1.30
C THR A 294 -36.49 -20.31 2.24
N ALA A 295 -35.15 -20.35 2.22
CA ALA A 295 -34.33 -19.60 3.16
C ALA A 295 -34.49 -18.06 2.98
N PRO A 296 -34.43 -17.26 4.06
CA PRO A 296 -34.43 -15.81 3.93
C PRO A 296 -33.23 -15.30 3.11
N GLY A 297 -33.49 -14.40 2.16
CA GLY A 297 -32.47 -13.91 1.22
C GLY A 297 -33.06 -13.22 -0.01
N VAL A 298 -32.19 -12.70 -0.87
CA VAL A 298 -32.55 -12.15 -2.18
C VAL A 298 -32.12 -13.13 -3.26
N TYR A 299 -33.07 -13.54 -4.09
CA TYR A 299 -32.89 -14.49 -5.18
C TYR A 299 -33.02 -13.77 -6.52
N ILE A 300 -32.22 -14.17 -7.50
CA ILE A 300 -32.23 -13.63 -8.86
C ILE A 300 -32.62 -14.78 -9.80
N ILE A 301 -33.56 -14.52 -10.71
CA ILE A 301 -34.02 -15.47 -11.73
C ILE A 301 -33.78 -14.84 -13.10
N ASP A 302 -32.75 -15.30 -13.81
CA ASP A 302 -32.47 -14.86 -15.17
C ASP A 302 -33.33 -15.62 -16.17
N TYR A 303 -34.18 -14.90 -16.91
CA TYR A 303 -35.10 -15.44 -17.87
C TYR A 303 -34.90 -14.87 -19.28
N THR A 304 -35.30 -15.67 -20.27
CA THR A 304 -35.38 -15.32 -21.69
C THR A 304 -36.83 -15.41 -22.13
N VAL A 305 -37.33 -14.33 -22.72
CA VAL A 305 -38.63 -14.28 -23.39
C VAL A 305 -38.39 -14.24 -24.91
N CYS A 306 -39.05 -15.12 -25.65
CA CYS A 306 -38.95 -15.21 -27.12
C CYS A 306 -40.32 -15.09 -27.77
N GLU A 307 -40.45 -14.28 -28.81
CA GLU A 307 -41.66 -14.17 -29.64
C GLU A 307 -41.93 -15.44 -30.43
N THR A 308 -43.18 -15.90 -30.45
CA THR A 308 -43.58 -17.09 -31.24
C THR A 308 -43.64 -16.84 -32.75
N SER A 309 -43.81 -15.59 -33.19
CA SER A 309 -44.08 -15.24 -34.59
C SER A 309 -42.83 -14.99 -35.42
N PHE A 310 -41.79 -14.39 -34.83
CA PHE A 310 -40.58 -13.97 -35.54
C PHE A 310 -39.28 -14.47 -34.89
N GLY A 311 -39.33 -15.12 -33.72
CA GLY A 311 -38.15 -15.68 -33.05
C GLY A 311 -37.18 -14.65 -32.46
N ALA A 312 -37.58 -13.37 -32.36
CA ALA A 312 -36.86 -12.41 -31.54
C ALA A 312 -36.87 -12.87 -30.07
N CYS A 313 -35.78 -12.65 -29.36
CA CYS A 313 -35.65 -13.00 -27.94
C CYS A 313 -34.95 -11.86 -27.18
N SER A 314 -35.30 -11.70 -25.91
CA SER A 314 -34.63 -10.77 -25.00
C SER A 314 -34.54 -11.38 -23.59
N THR A 315 -33.62 -10.88 -22.78
CA THR A 315 -33.29 -11.44 -21.46
C THR A 315 -33.42 -10.38 -20.37
N ALA A 316 -34.00 -10.78 -19.24
CA ALA A 316 -34.13 -9.93 -18.05
C ALA A 316 -33.98 -10.78 -16.76
N SER A 317 -33.86 -10.10 -15.63
CA SER A 317 -33.67 -10.70 -14.32
C SER A 317 -34.79 -10.29 -13.36
N ALA A 318 -35.42 -11.26 -12.72
CA ALA A 318 -36.40 -11.02 -11.64
C ALA A 318 -35.74 -11.15 -10.26
N TYR A 319 -35.94 -10.14 -9.41
CA TYR A 319 -35.38 -10.04 -8.06
C TYR A 319 -36.45 -10.34 -7.01
N VAL A 320 -36.30 -11.46 -6.28
CA VAL A 320 -37.28 -11.96 -5.30
C VAL A 320 -36.70 -11.90 -3.89
N THR A 321 -37.38 -11.23 -2.96
CA THR A 321 -36.96 -11.16 -1.56
C THR A 321 -37.78 -12.12 -0.70
N VAL A 322 -37.09 -12.98 0.07
CA VAL A 322 -37.68 -13.89 1.05
C VAL A 322 -37.25 -13.43 2.45
N ILE A 323 -38.21 -13.32 3.37
CA ILE A 323 -38.01 -12.82 4.75
C ILE A 323 -38.34 -13.88 5.79
N GLY A 324 -37.77 -13.73 6.98
CA GLY A 324 -37.92 -14.63 8.11
C GLY A 324 -36.63 -14.68 8.93
N SER A 325 -36.64 -15.41 10.03
CA SER A 325 -35.41 -15.81 10.71
C SER A 325 -34.97 -17.16 10.19
N SER A 326 -33.68 -17.34 9.86
CA SER A 326 -33.14 -18.70 9.80
C SER A 326 -33.36 -19.36 11.15
N VAL A 327 -33.74 -20.62 11.14
CA VAL A 327 -33.92 -21.38 12.38
C VAL A 327 -32.58 -21.82 12.97
N LEU A 328 -31.49 -21.79 12.17
CA LEU A 328 -30.16 -22.23 12.55
C LEU A 328 -29.36 -21.08 13.19
N VAL A 329 -28.83 -21.29 14.40
CA VAL A 329 -27.97 -20.33 15.11
C VAL A 329 -26.70 -21.05 15.57
N ALA A 330 -25.58 -20.68 14.95
CA ALA A 330 -24.24 -21.16 15.32
C ALA A 330 -23.52 -20.13 16.21
N ASN A 331 -22.87 -20.57 17.29
CA ASN A 331 -22.26 -19.74 18.34
C ASN A 331 -20.76 -20.06 18.50
N TYR A 332 -19.91 -19.04 18.59
CA TYR A 332 -18.44 -19.21 18.67
C TYR A 332 -17.99 -20.18 19.77
N ASP A 333 -17.08 -21.11 19.44
CA ASP A 333 -16.55 -22.12 20.37
C ASP A 333 -15.19 -21.73 20.94
N ASP A 334 -15.11 -21.62 22.26
CA ASP A 334 -13.88 -21.44 23.01
C ASP A 334 -13.49 -22.71 23.77
N PHE A 335 -12.41 -23.35 23.32
CA PHE A 335 -11.72 -24.45 23.99
C PHE A 335 -10.32 -24.04 24.48
N GLY A 336 -10.15 -22.83 25.00
CA GLY A 336 -8.87 -22.35 25.54
C GLY A 336 -8.35 -23.11 26.77
N GLY A 337 -9.17 -23.98 27.38
CA GLY A 337 -8.84 -24.70 28.60
C GLY A 337 -8.09 -26.02 28.41
N GLY A 338 -6.80 -26.05 28.74
CA GLY A 338 -6.11 -27.27 29.21
C GLY A 338 -5.98 -28.45 28.24
N ASN A 339 -5.99 -28.23 26.92
CA ASN A 339 -5.79 -29.31 25.95
C ASN A 339 -4.30 -29.63 25.76
N TYR A 340 -3.99 -30.87 25.38
CA TYR A 340 -2.61 -31.33 25.16
C TYR A 340 -2.51 -32.15 23.87
N PRO A 341 -1.34 -32.27 23.23
CA PRO A 341 -1.14 -33.18 22.10
C PRO A 341 -1.53 -34.62 22.46
N ASN A 342 -2.03 -35.38 21.49
CA ASN A 342 -2.52 -36.75 21.69
C ASN A 342 -3.73 -36.85 22.66
N THR A 343 -4.67 -35.90 22.55
CA THR A 343 -5.94 -35.90 23.30
C THR A 343 -7.13 -35.59 22.38
N THR A 344 -8.35 -35.80 22.88
CA THR A 344 -9.60 -35.40 22.23
C THR A 344 -10.40 -34.53 23.19
N ILE A 345 -10.80 -33.35 22.73
CA ILE A 345 -11.70 -32.45 23.44
C ILE A 345 -13.07 -33.12 23.50
N THR A 346 -13.59 -33.35 24.70
CA THR A 346 -14.85 -34.08 24.91
C THR A 346 -16.09 -33.23 24.67
N THR A 347 -15.95 -31.90 24.78
CA THR A 347 -16.97 -30.93 24.40
C THR A 347 -16.99 -30.78 22.88
N SER A 348 -18.19 -30.73 22.31
CA SER A 348 -18.42 -30.64 20.86
C SER A 348 -18.59 -29.19 20.41
N VAL A 349 -18.14 -28.86 19.19
CA VAL A 349 -18.46 -27.58 18.50
C VAL A 349 -19.94 -27.38 18.23
N LEU A 350 -20.78 -28.39 18.50
CA LEU A 350 -22.24 -28.35 18.31
C LEU A 350 -23.00 -28.08 19.62
N SER A 351 -22.29 -27.82 20.73
CA SER A 351 -22.85 -27.92 22.09
C SER A 351 -23.51 -26.64 22.60
N ASN A 352 -23.18 -25.50 22.02
CA ASN A 352 -23.70 -24.15 22.29
C ASN A 352 -24.66 -23.66 21.18
N ASP A 353 -24.82 -24.41 20.10
CA ASP A 353 -25.64 -24.06 18.93
C ASP A 353 -27.12 -24.46 19.09
N THR A 354 -28.01 -23.83 18.31
CA THR A 354 -29.45 -24.14 18.33
C THR A 354 -30.13 -24.16 16.97
N VAL A 355 -31.19 -24.98 16.86
CA VAL A 355 -32.18 -24.96 15.77
C VAL A 355 -33.55 -24.66 16.36
N SER A 356 -34.23 -23.64 15.84
CA SER A 356 -35.49 -23.10 16.36
C SER A 356 -35.43 -22.80 17.88
N GLY A 357 -34.25 -22.37 18.37
CA GLY A 357 -33.99 -22.13 19.80
C GLY A 357 -33.82 -23.38 20.67
N SER A 358 -33.78 -24.59 20.07
CA SER A 358 -33.49 -25.86 20.77
C SER A 358 -32.07 -26.35 20.45
N PRO A 359 -31.32 -26.92 21.41
CA PRO A 359 -29.98 -27.47 21.14
C PRO A 359 -29.98 -28.57 20.06
N PHE A 360 -28.88 -28.70 19.33
CA PHE A 360 -28.78 -29.71 18.26
C PHE A 360 -28.86 -31.16 18.77
N LEU A 361 -29.54 -31.99 17.99
CA LEU A 361 -29.20 -33.40 17.88
C LEU A 361 -28.13 -33.54 16.78
N PRO A 362 -27.05 -34.33 16.97
CA PRO A 362 -26.00 -34.49 15.95
C PRO A 362 -26.47 -35.00 14.57
N SER A 363 -27.68 -35.54 14.47
CA SER A 363 -28.31 -35.97 13.21
C SER A 363 -29.14 -34.90 12.51
N ALA A 364 -29.36 -33.73 13.14
CA ALA A 364 -30.14 -32.62 12.57
C ALA A 364 -29.31 -31.71 11.65
N VAL A 365 -27.98 -31.82 11.71
CA VAL A 365 -27.03 -30.96 11.01
C VAL A 365 -25.97 -31.77 10.28
N ILE A 366 -25.42 -31.18 9.22
CA ILE A 366 -24.24 -31.65 8.49
C ILE A 366 -23.07 -30.75 8.90
N LEU A 367 -22.07 -31.34 9.56
CA LEU A 367 -20.87 -30.64 10.02
C LEU A 367 -19.72 -30.86 9.03
N THR A 368 -19.24 -29.78 8.41
CA THR A 368 -18.18 -29.77 7.40
C THR A 368 -16.97 -28.99 7.93
N PRO A 369 -15.85 -29.64 8.28
CA PRO A 369 -14.65 -28.94 8.73
C PRO A 369 -13.99 -28.16 7.58
N LEU A 370 -13.56 -26.91 7.81
CA LEU A 370 -12.99 -26.05 6.77
C LEU A 370 -11.55 -25.65 7.12
N ASN A 371 -10.59 -25.84 6.21
CA ASN A 371 -9.19 -25.40 6.38
C ASN A 371 -8.55 -25.78 7.74
N VAL A 372 -8.90 -26.95 8.28
CA VAL A 372 -8.43 -27.41 9.60
C VAL A 372 -6.90 -27.58 9.59
N PRO A 373 -6.16 -26.98 10.55
CA PRO A 373 -4.71 -27.08 10.63
C PRO A 373 -4.20 -28.52 10.76
N VAL A 374 -3.03 -28.78 10.19
CA VAL A 374 -2.39 -30.10 10.23
C VAL A 374 -2.23 -30.59 11.67
N GLY A 375 -2.77 -31.76 11.96
CA GLY A 375 -2.76 -32.37 13.30
C GLY A 375 -4.04 -32.14 14.11
N PHE A 376 -5.00 -31.35 13.62
CA PHE A 376 -6.34 -31.27 14.19
C PHE A 376 -7.35 -32.06 13.35
N THR A 377 -8.44 -32.49 13.98
CA THR A 377 -9.58 -33.11 13.28
C THR A 377 -10.86 -32.80 14.05
N ILE A 378 -11.83 -32.17 13.40
CA ILE A 378 -13.21 -32.11 13.92
C ILE A 378 -13.88 -33.41 13.51
N ASN A 379 -14.29 -34.21 14.50
CA ASN A 379 -14.97 -35.48 14.29
C ASN A 379 -16.44 -35.25 13.94
N SER A 380 -17.14 -36.27 13.42
CA SER A 380 -18.56 -36.15 13.01
C SER A 380 -19.55 -35.86 14.16
N ASN A 381 -19.15 -36.07 15.42
CA ASN A 381 -19.90 -35.64 16.60
C ASN A 381 -19.55 -34.21 17.08
N GLY A 382 -18.67 -33.50 16.35
CA GLY A 382 -18.16 -32.17 16.66
C GLY A 382 -17.04 -32.10 17.70
N ASN A 383 -16.61 -33.23 18.27
CA ASN A 383 -15.45 -33.24 19.16
C ASN A 383 -14.16 -33.00 18.37
N ILE A 384 -13.14 -32.38 18.98
CA ILE A 384 -11.87 -32.07 18.32
C ILE A 384 -10.76 -33.04 18.78
N THR A 385 -10.11 -33.74 17.86
CA THR A 385 -8.92 -34.57 18.13
C THR A 385 -7.65 -33.80 17.82
N ILE A 386 -6.65 -33.89 18.70
CA ILE A 386 -5.35 -33.20 18.63
C ILE A 386 -4.24 -34.25 18.54
N ALA A 387 -3.52 -34.27 17.42
CA ALA A 387 -2.44 -35.22 17.18
C ALA A 387 -1.21 -34.98 18.07
N ALA A 388 -0.40 -36.03 18.29
CA ALA A 388 0.83 -35.96 19.10
C ALA A 388 1.90 -34.98 18.57
N THR A 389 1.83 -34.62 17.28
CA THR A 389 2.77 -33.72 16.61
C THR A 389 2.41 -32.24 16.70
N VAL A 390 1.22 -31.91 17.23
CA VAL A 390 0.79 -30.51 17.39
C VAL A 390 1.70 -29.82 18.41
N VAL A 391 2.16 -28.61 18.07
CA VAL A 391 3.04 -27.82 18.94
C VAL A 391 2.24 -27.02 19.97
N GLU A 392 2.93 -26.42 20.94
CA GLU A 392 2.29 -25.51 21.89
C GLU A 392 1.84 -24.23 21.17
N GLY A 393 0.59 -23.82 21.36
CA GLY A 393 0.05 -22.61 20.73
C GLY A 393 -1.47 -22.50 20.77
N SER A 394 -1.97 -21.35 20.31
CA SER A 394 -3.39 -21.09 20.07
C SER A 394 -3.72 -21.32 18.59
N TYR A 395 -4.84 -21.96 18.32
CA TYR A 395 -5.29 -22.35 16.99
C TYR A 395 -6.76 -21.94 16.82
N THR A 396 -7.05 -21.22 15.74
CA THR A 396 -8.43 -20.90 15.34
C THR A 396 -8.67 -21.51 13.97
N PHE A 397 -9.77 -22.24 13.78
CA PHE A 397 -10.10 -22.78 12.46
C PHE A 397 -11.61 -22.86 12.20
N PRO A 398 -12.03 -22.57 10.95
CA PRO A 398 -13.44 -22.54 10.61
C PRO A 398 -14.04 -23.94 10.45
N TYR A 399 -15.34 -24.00 10.60
CA TYR A 399 -16.17 -25.13 10.19
C TYR A 399 -17.53 -24.60 9.74
N GLN A 400 -18.24 -25.41 8.96
CA GLN A 400 -19.58 -25.09 8.47
C GLN A 400 -20.58 -26.07 9.07
N ILE A 401 -21.72 -25.53 9.49
CA ILE A 401 -22.91 -26.28 9.89
C ILE A 401 -23.99 -26.01 8.86
N CYS A 402 -24.61 -27.04 8.30
CA CYS A 402 -25.80 -26.92 7.46
C CYS A 402 -26.96 -27.72 8.05
N LEU A 403 -28.20 -27.28 7.86
CA LEU A 403 -29.37 -28.06 8.23
C LEU A 403 -29.49 -29.32 7.35
N ALA A 404 -29.63 -30.50 7.97
CA ALA A 404 -29.81 -31.75 7.22
C ALA A 404 -31.15 -31.79 6.44
N SER A 405 -32.19 -31.09 6.94
CA SER A 405 -33.48 -30.94 6.28
C SER A 405 -33.52 -29.82 5.22
N ALA A 406 -32.55 -28.91 5.24
CA ALA A 406 -32.46 -27.78 4.32
C ALA A 406 -30.97 -27.46 4.04
N PRO A 407 -30.28 -28.26 3.20
CA PRO A 407 -28.82 -28.18 3.05
C PRO A 407 -28.23 -26.88 2.48
N GLY A 408 -29.09 -25.89 2.14
CA GLY A 408 -28.67 -24.53 1.77
C GLY A 408 -28.71 -23.53 2.94
N ASP A 409 -29.35 -23.85 4.06
CA ASP A 409 -29.32 -23.06 5.29
C ASP A 409 -28.08 -23.48 6.09
N CYS A 410 -27.00 -22.70 5.93
CA CYS A 410 -25.67 -23.01 6.43
C CYS A 410 -25.00 -21.79 7.08
N TYR A 411 -24.30 -22.03 8.19
CA TYR A 411 -23.47 -21.03 8.87
C TYR A 411 -22.02 -21.48 8.93
N VAL A 412 -21.08 -20.54 8.81
CA VAL A 412 -19.65 -20.76 9.08
C VAL A 412 -19.31 -20.14 10.41
N ASN A 413 -18.62 -20.90 11.26
CA ASN A 413 -18.22 -20.50 12.60
C ASN A 413 -16.80 -21.01 12.89
N TYR A 414 -16.23 -20.65 14.04
CA TYR A 414 -14.83 -20.93 14.39
C TYR A 414 -14.72 -21.66 15.72
N ALA A 415 -13.83 -22.65 15.75
CA ALA A 415 -13.33 -23.26 16.97
C ALA A 415 -11.98 -22.65 17.34
N TYR A 416 -11.85 -22.16 18.58
CA TYR A 416 -10.60 -21.72 19.18
C TYR A 416 -10.07 -22.77 20.16
N VAL A 417 -8.83 -23.24 19.96
CA VAL A 417 -8.22 -24.30 20.75
C VAL A 417 -6.83 -23.86 21.20
N VAL A 418 -6.55 -23.92 22.50
CA VAL A 418 -5.19 -23.72 23.03
C VAL A 418 -4.58 -25.05 23.43
N VAL A 419 -3.40 -25.34 22.90
CA VAL A 419 -2.66 -26.59 23.12
C VAL A 419 -1.43 -26.33 23.98
N PHE A 420 -1.34 -27.04 25.10
CA PHE A 420 -0.28 -26.93 26.09
C PHE A 420 0.69 -28.11 26.01
N LYS A 421 1.92 -27.90 26.48
CA LYS A 421 2.85 -28.99 26.82
C LYS A 421 2.82 -29.26 28.33
N ASN A 422 3.22 -30.48 28.72
CA ASN A 422 3.49 -30.84 30.11
C ASN A 422 4.40 -29.79 30.78
N ARG A 423 4.13 -29.46 32.04
CA ARG A 423 4.83 -28.40 32.77
C ARG A 423 5.50 -28.90 34.04
N ILE A 424 6.66 -28.35 34.34
CA ILE A 424 7.25 -28.41 35.69
C ILE A 424 7.30 -26.99 36.21
N LYS A 425 6.58 -26.75 37.29
CA LYS A 425 6.53 -25.48 38.00
C LYS A 425 7.20 -25.61 39.36
N GLY A 426 7.36 -24.49 40.05
CA GLY A 426 7.91 -24.44 41.40
C GLY A 426 8.44 -23.05 41.69
N ARG A 427 8.91 -22.84 42.91
CA ARG A 427 9.46 -21.56 43.37
C ARG A 427 10.88 -21.75 43.85
N VAL A 428 11.63 -20.66 43.95
CA VAL A 428 12.92 -20.63 44.63
C VAL A 428 12.80 -19.67 45.82
N LYS A 429 13.16 -20.12 47.02
CA LYS A 429 13.19 -19.29 48.24
C LYS A 429 14.62 -19.00 48.66
N PHE A 430 14.84 -17.88 49.37
CA PHE A 430 16.11 -17.58 50.02
C PHE A 430 15.99 -17.62 51.54
N ASP A 431 16.59 -18.64 52.13
CA ASP A 431 16.77 -18.84 53.56
C ASP A 431 17.72 -17.76 54.12
N ARG A 432 17.12 -16.69 54.65
CA ARG A 432 17.84 -15.48 55.09
C ARG A 432 18.50 -15.63 56.47
N ASN A 433 17.98 -16.53 57.30
CA ASN A 433 18.33 -16.68 58.71
C ASN A 433 19.04 -18.02 59.01
N ALA A 434 19.27 -18.85 57.98
CA ALA A 434 19.83 -20.19 58.04
C ALA A 434 18.98 -21.19 58.88
N ASN A 435 17.66 -21.04 58.89
CA ASN A 435 16.72 -21.97 59.55
C ASN A 435 16.14 -23.03 58.60
N GLY A 436 16.41 -22.92 57.29
CA GLY A 436 15.85 -23.75 56.22
C GLY A 436 14.49 -23.24 55.75
N CYS A 437 14.34 -23.05 54.43
CA CYS A 437 13.27 -22.27 53.83
C CYS A 437 11.85 -22.56 54.35
N ASP A 438 11.34 -21.67 55.20
CA ASP A 438 10.00 -21.71 55.78
C ASP A 438 9.02 -20.78 55.03
N ILE A 439 7.83 -20.51 55.58
CA ILE A 439 6.81 -19.67 54.93
C ILE A 439 7.16 -18.17 54.91
N ASN A 440 8.05 -17.72 55.79
CA ASN A 440 8.49 -16.33 55.93
C ASN A 440 9.65 -15.99 54.99
N ASP A 441 10.35 -16.99 54.44
CA ASP A 441 11.45 -16.75 53.51
C ASP A 441 10.96 -16.22 52.16
N PRO A 442 11.57 -15.14 51.66
CA PRO A 442 11.14 -14.51 50.42
C PRO A 442 11.39 -15.44 49.23
N TYR A 443 10.42 -15.43 48.32
CA TYR A 443 10.63 -15.98 46.99
C TYR A 443 11.63 -15.10 46.22
N LEU A 444 12.54 -15.76 45.52
CA LEU A 444 13.50 -15.11 44.65
C LEU A 444 12.93 -14.99 43.23
N THR A 445 13.12 -13.83 42.62
CA THR A 445 12.83 -13.60 41.20
C THR A 445 14.10 -13.68 40.36
N ASP A 446 13.92 -13.93 39.06
CA ASP A 446 14.97 -13.93 38.04
C ASP A 446 16.11 -14.93 38.35
N ILE A 447 15.75 -16.03 39.02
CA ILE A 447 16.63 -17.17 39.27
C ILE A 447 16.46 -18.19 38.15
N SER A 448 17.54 -18.46 37.43
CA SER A 448 17.54 -19.43 36.33
C SER A 448 17.33 -20.86 36.84
N VAL A 449 16.41 -21.57 36.19
CA VAL A 449 16.13 -22.99 36.45
C VAL A 449 16.13 -23.72 35.12
N LYS A 450 16.90 -24.82 35.03
CA LYS A 450 16.93 -25.69 33.84
C LYS A 450 16.25 -27.01 34.10
N ASN A 451 15.60 -27.55 33.07
CA ASN A 451 15.16 -28.94 32.95
C ASN A 451 16.02 -29.63 31.87
N VAL A 452 16.55 -30.82 32.17
CA VAL A 452 17.27 -31.68 31.23
C VAL A 452 16.50 -32.99 31.04
N ASN A 453 16.20 -33.33 29.78
CA ASN A 453 15.62 -34.61 29.36
C ASN A 453 16.44 -35.13 28.17
N GLY A 454 17.24 -36.18 28.40
CA GLY A 454 18.18 -36.70 27.41
C GLY A 454 19.17 -35.62 26.95
N ALA A 455 19.17 -35.32 25.65
CA ALA A 455 19.98 -34.24 25.06
C ALA A 455 19.25 -32.88 25.01
N THR A 456 17.96 -32.82 25.37
CA THR A 456 17.16 -31.59 25.36
C THR A 456 17.33 -30.85 26.67
N THR A 457 17.70 -29.56 26.61
CA THR A 457 17.65 -28.66 27.76
C THR A 457 16.64 -27.54 27.53
N TYR A 458 15.77 -27.33 28.51
CA TYR A 458 14.91 -26.16 28.62
C TYR A 458 15.37 -25.30 29.79
N SER A 459 15.45 -23.99 29.60
CA SER A 459 15.70 -23.06 30.72
C SER A 459 14.57 -22.03 30.83
N SER A 460 14.26 -21.67 32.07
CA SER A 460 13.27 -20.69 32.48
C SER A 460 13.84 -19.91 33.67
N SER A 461 13.07 -19.01 34.26
CA SER A 461 13.45 -18.34 35.51
C SER A 461 12.23 -18.04 36.36
N THR A 462 12.40 -17.88 37.67
CA THR A 462 11.32 -17.43 38.56
C THR A 462 10.86 -16.01 38.20
N ARG A 463 9.56 -15.71 38.25
CA ARG A 463 9.00 -14.43 37.77
C ARG A 463 8.13 -13.68 38.78
N PRO A 464 8.34 -12.37 38.99
CA PRO A 464 7.58 -11.60 39.99
C PRO A 464 6.06 -11.65 39.76
N TYR A 465 5.62 -11.66 38.51
CA TYR A 465 4.21 -11.62 38.11
C TYR A 465 3.54 -13.00 37.98
N ASP A 466 4.29 -14.13 38.05
CA ASP A 466 3.76 -15.50 38.05
C ASP A 466 3.93 -16.12 39.45
N ASP A 467 3.59 -15.34 40.49
CA ASP A 467 3.71 -15.71 41.91
C ASP A 467 5.12 -16.22 42.31
N SER A 468 6.15 -15.60 41.73
CA SER A 468 7.56 -16.01 41.84
C SER A 468 7.85 -17.46 41.43
N THR A 469 6.99 -18.05 40.61
CA THR A 469 7.20 -19.40 40.08
C THR A 469 8.10 -19.38 38.85
N TYR A 470 8.87 -20.46 38.67
CA TYR A 470 9.43 -20.84 37.38
C TYR A 470 8.42 -21.74 36.65
N ASN A 471 8.50 -21.78 35.31
CA ASN A 471 7.62 -22.59 34.49
C ASN A 471 8.42 -23.18 33.32
N LEU A 472 8.67 -24.49 33.39
CA LEU A 472 9.49 -25.25 32.45
C LEU A 472 8.65 -26.21 31.61
N VAL A 473 9.03 -26.39 30.35
CA VAL A 473 8.53 -27.50 29.52
C VAL A 473 9.08 -28.82 30.07
N GLY A 474 8.20 -29.81 30.25
CA GLY A 474 8.58 -31.20 30.40
C GLY A 474 8.30 -31.97 29.11
N ASP A 475 9.26 -32.74 28.63
CA ASP A 475 9.03 -33.71 27.56
C ASP A 475 8.72 -35.10 28.16
N SER A 476 8.33 -36.08 27.34
CA SER A 476 8.03 -37.45 27.82
C SER A 476 9.27 -38.11 28.44
N GLY A 477 9.07 -39.00 29.42
CA GLY A 477 10.17 -39.64 30.16
C GLY A 477 10.69 -38.80 31.33
N VAL A 478 11.95 -39.03 31.71
CA VAL A 478 12.57 -38.45 32.92
C VAL A 478 13.14 -37.07 32.65
N ASN A 479 12.72 -36.10 33.45
CA ASN A 479 13.06 -34.69 33.38
C ASN A 479 13.77 -34.31 34.69
N THR A 480 15.02 -33.85 34.60
CA THR A 480 15.83 -33.46 35.78
C THR A 480 15.97 -31.95 35.87
N VAL A 481 15.40 -31.38 36.93
CA VAL A 481 15.33 -29.94 37.16
C VAL A 481 16.37 -29.50 38.18
N THR A 482 17.04 -28.38 37.91
CA THR A 482 18.10 -27.80 38.75
C THR A 482 18.09 -26.27 38.66
N VAL A 483 18.37 -25.59 39.77
CA VAL A 483 18.67 -24.15 39.78
C VAL A 483 20.09 -23.92 39.23
N THR A 484 20.29 -22.85 38.47
CA THR A 484 21.55 -22.52 37.80
C THR A 484 21.90 -21.03 37.88
N GLY A 485 23.14 -20.70 37.51
CA GLY A 485 23.59 -19.30 37.42
C GLY A 485 23.84 -18.60 38.75
N LEU A 486 23.68 -19.30 39.88
CA LEU A 486 24.04 -18.83 41.22
C LEU A 486 25.55 -18.96 41.48
N PRO A 487 26.19 -17.98 42.13
CA PRO A 487 27.56 -18.09 42.63
C PRO A 487 27.77 -19.25 43.63
N SER A 488 29.00 -19.73 43.74
CA SER A 488 29.40 -20.84 44.63
C SER A 488 29.23 -20.55 46.12
N TYR A 489 29.07 -19.29 46.51
CA TYR A 489 28.75 -18.89 47.88
C TYR A 489 27.27 -19.09 48.27
N PHE A 490 26.45 -19.63 47.37
CA PHE A 490 25.09 -20.11 47.66
C PHE A 490 24.98 -21.64 47.49
N THR A 491 24.16 -22.25 48.34
CA THR A 491 23.86 -23.68 48.32
C THR A 491 22.39 -23.88 47.98
N ILE A 492 22.09 -24.84 47.09
CA ILE A 492 20.72 -25.14 46.62
C ILE A 492 20.27 -26.47 47.21
N THR A 493 19.10 -26.50 47.86
CA THR A 493 18.52 -27.69 48.48
C THR A 493 17.06 -27.89 48.01
N PRO A 494 16.69 -29.05 47.43
CA PRO A 494 17.59 -30.11 46.97
C PRO A 494 18.42 -29.65 45.77
N ALA A 495 19.63 -30.19 45.57
CA ALA A 495 20.48 -29.78 44.45
C ALA A 495 19.85 -30.05 43.06
N SER A 496 19.00 -31.08 42.96
CA SER A 496 18.22 -31.44 41.78
C SER A 496 16.90 -32.13 42.17
N GLN A 497 15.94 -32.12 41.26
CA GLN A 497 14.68 -32.85 41.37
C GLN A 497 14.38 -33.60 40.06
N SER A 498 13.71 -34.74 40.12
CA SER A 498 13.38 -35.55 38.94
C SER A 498 11.88 -35.80 38.83
N PHE A 499 11.33 -35.54 37.64
CA PHE A 499 9.91 -35.68 37.32
C PHE A 499 9.76 -36.59 36.10
N THR A 500 8.70 -37.40 36.02
CA THR A 500 8.52 -38.36 34.91
C THR A 500 7.14 -38.21 34.28
N PHE A 501 7.10 -37.90 32.99
CA PHE A 501 5.86 -37.77 32.23
C PHE A 501 5.62 -39.02 31.39
N SER A 502 4.54 -39.76 31.71
CA SER A 502 4.06 -40.91 30.93
C SER A 502 3.02 -40.54 29.87
N SER A 503 2.34 -39.40 30.02
CA SER A 503 1.31 -38.92 29.09
C SER A 503 1.23 -37.38 29.06
N PRO A 504 0.65 -36.77 28.01
CA PRO A 504 0.41 -35.32 27.93
C PRO A 504 -0.87 -34.94 28.71
N SER A 505 -0.72 -34.36 29.90
CA SER A 505 -1.81 -33.73 30.68
C SER A 505 -1.38 -33.16 32.04
N THR A 506 -0.15 -33.41 32.47
CA THR A 506 0.27 -33.21 33.87
C THR A 506 1.15 -31.99 34.06
N ALA A 507 0.98 -31.35 35.22
CA ALA A 507 1.91 -30.36 35.76
C ALA A 507 2.47 -30.90 37.07
N PHE A 508 3.80 -30.90 37.22
CA PHE A 508 4.47 -31.18 38.49
C PHE A 508 4.91 -29.87 39.16
N PHE A 509 5.04 -29.91 40.48
CA PHE A 509 5.56 -28.82 41.30
C PHE A 509 6.78 -29.30 42.09
N GLY A 510 7.83 -28.48 42.14
CA GLY A 510 9.03 -28.75 42.93
C GLY A 510 9.75 -27.47 43.33
N ASP A 511 9.79 -27.17 44.62
CA ASP A 511 10.40 -25.95 45.12
C ASP A 511 11.87 -26.16 45.48
N PHE A 512 12.67 -25.10 45.38
CA PHE A 512 14.09 -25.08 45.76
C PHE A 512 14.34 -24.05 46.86
N CYS A 513 15.21 -24.40 47.79
CA CYS A 513 15.73 -23.52 48.83
C CYS A 513 17.15 -23.09 48.49
N VAL A 514 17.46 -21.81 48.66
CA VAL A 514 18.81 -21.24 48.52
C VAL A 514 19.25 -20.72 49.89
N THR A 515 20.41 -21.17 50.37
CA THR A 515 21.03 -20.68 51.62
C THR A 515 22.44 -20.16 51.31
N ALA A 516 22.83 -19.02 51.88
CA ALA A 516 24.20 -18.51 51.76
C ALA A 516 25.16 -19.36 52.62
N ASN A 517 26.29 -19.78 52.06
CA ASN A 517 27.33 -20.53 52.79
C ASN A 517 28.53 -19.66 53.22
N SER A 518 28.58 -18.41 52.76
CA SER A 518 29.61 -17.42 53.13
C SER A 518 29.09 -15.98 52.96
N THR A 519 29.76 -15.04 53.64
CA THR A 519 29.42 -13.61 53.65
C THR A 519 30.18 -12.88 52.55
N VAL A 520 29.47 -12.40 51.52
CA VAL A 520 30.04 -11.81 50.30
C VAL A 520 29.25 -10.56 49.91
N ASN A 521 29.96 -9.48 49.58
CA ASN A 521 29.38 -8.27 48.98
C ASN A 521 29.60 -8.36 47.46
N ASP A 522 28.56 -8.20 46.63
CA ASP A 522 28.68 -8.17 45.15
C ASP A 522 27.54 -7.33 44.56
N LEU A 523 27.87 -6.24 43.85
CA LEU A 523 26.93 -5.25 43.32
C LEU A 523 27.13 -5.04 41.82
N GLU A 524 26.11 -5.43 41.07
CA GLU A 524 26.07 -5.24 39.62
C GLU A 524 25.26 -4.00 39.24
N ILE A 525 25.74 -3.26 38.25
CA ILE A 525 24.99 -2.19 37.56
C ILE A 525 24.99 -2.44 36.05
N VAL A 526 23.87 -2.16 35.39
CA VAL A 526 23.74 -2.19 33.93
C VAL A 526 22.97 -0.96 33.47
N LEU A 527 23.57 -0.20 32.56
CA LEU A 527 22.92 0.90 31.87
C LEU A 527 22.16 0.38 30.64
N ILE A 528 20.84 0.57 30.61
CA ILE A 528 19.96 0.07 29.56
C ILE A 528 19.49 1.24 28.67
N PRO A 529 20.08 1.45 27.48
CA PRO A 529 19.59 2.41 26.50
C PRO A 529 18.21 2.00 25.96
N LEU A 530 17.24 2.91 26.04
CA LEU A 530 15.86 2.68 25.57
C LEU A 530 15.58 3.27 24.18
N PHE A 531 16.36 4.26 23.76
CA PHE A 531 16.26 4.91 22.46
C PHE A 531 17.65 5.11 21.86
N ASN A 532 17.72 5.36 20.55
CA ASN A 532 18.96 5.77 19.89
C ASN A 532 19.22 7.26 20.10
N VAL A 533 20.49 7.66 20.10
CA VAL A 533 20.85 9.08 20.22
C VAL A 533 20.64 9.75 18.86
N VAL A 534 19.61 10.58 18.76
CA VAL A 534 19.28 11.34 17.56
C VAL A 534 19.41 12.84 17.87
N PRO A 535 20.14 13.64 17.06
CA PRO A 535 20.35 15.06 17.34
C PRO A 535 19.03 15.83 17.49
N GLY A 536 18.92 16.64 18.53
CA GLY A 536 17.71 17.42 18.84
C GLY A 536 16.52 16.63 19.40
N LEU A 537 16.57 15.29 19.47
CA LEU A 537 15.53 14.49 20.12
C LEU A 537 15.95 14.04 21.54
N PRO A 538 15.02 13.60 22.39
CA PRO A 538 15.39 13.10 23.71
C PRO A 538 16.01 11.69 23.65
N ALA A 539 17.10 11.49 24.38
CA ALA A 539 17.65 10.16 24.67
C ALA A 539 17.14 9.65 26.03
N PHE A 540 16.98 8.34 26.17
CA PHE A 540 16.36 7.71 27.35
C PHE A 540 17.13 6.46 27.78
N TYR A 541 17.26 6.30 29.10
CA TYR A 541 17.92 5.14 29.72
C TYR A 541 17.14 4.65 30.94
N ASN A 542 17.31 3.38 31.28
CA ASN A 542 17.09 2.87 32.62
C ASN A 542 18.44 2.47 33.24
N ILE A 543 18.61 2.65 34.53
CA ILE A 543 19.77 2.14 35.28
C ILE A 543 19.29 0.96 36.13
N TYR A 544 19.67 -0.25 35.74
CA TYR A 544 19.44 -1.47 36.50
C TYR A 544 20.57 -1.68 37.50
N PHE A 545 20.25 -2.09 38.72
CA PHE A 545 21.27 -2.53 39.67
C PHE A 545 20.77 -3.67 40.55
N LYS A 546 21.68 -4.59 40.91
CA LYS A 546 21.36 -5.83 41.65
C LYS A 546 22.44 -6.16 42.67
N ASN A 547 22.00 -6.65 43.83
CA ASN A 547 22.88 -7.28 44.80
C ASN A 547 23.00 -8.78 44.49
N ASN A 548 24.15 -9.20 43.98
CA ASN A 548 24.50 -10.60 43.74
C ASN A 548 25.18 -11.25 44.97
N GLY A 549 25.49 -10.46 46.01
CA GLY A 549 26.10 -10.90 47.27
C GLY A 549 25.09 -11.52 48.24
N SER A 550 25.58 -11.91 49.43
CA SER A 550 24.81 -12.53 50.51
C SER A 550 24.52 -11.59 51.69
N THR A 551 24.96 -10.34 51.62
CA THR A 551 24.75 -9.28 52.64
C THR A 551 23.77 -8.20 52.17
N ASN A 552 23.14 -7.46 53.09
CA ASN A 552 22.44 -6.22 52.72
C ASN A 552 23.45 -5.09 52.46
N LEU A 553 23.29 -4.36 51.36
CA LEU A 553 24.20 -3.27 50.98
C LEU A 553 23.47 -1.94 50.81
N SER A 554 24.18 -0.84 51.06
CA SER A 554 23.72 0.54 50.85
C SER A 554 24.89 1.34 50.30
N GLY A 555 24.60 2.34 49.48
CA GLY A 555 25.65 3.10 48.79
C GLY A 555 25.07 4.09 47.79
N GLN A 556 25.86 4.37 46.78
CA GLN A 556 25.58 5.40 45.80
C GLN A 556 25.81 4.89 44.38
N ILE A 557 24.91 5.28 43.48
CA ILE A 557 25.02 5.16 42.04
C ILE A 557 25.39 6.53 41.47
N THR A 558 26.38 6.58 40.60
CA THR A 558 26.70 7.75 39.77
C THR A 558 26.35 7.48 38.32
N PHE A 559 25.88 8.50 37.61
CA PHE A 559 25.68 8.48 36.16
C PHE A 559 26.38 9.68 35.53
N GLU A 560 27.32 9.43 34.63
CA GLU A 560 28.16 10.44 33.96
C GLU A 560 27.73 10.65 32.51
N PHE A 561 27.64 11.92 32.09
CA PHE A 561 27.22 12.31 30.75
C PHE A 561 28.00 13.53 30.23
N ASP A 562 28.10 13.64 28.90
CA ASP A 562 28.73 14.79 28.24
C ASP A 562 27.76 15.98 28.17
N ASN A 563 27.93 16.91 29.11
CA ASN A 563 27.09 18.09 29.25
C ASN A 563 27.28 19.15 28.14
N THR A 564 28.30 19.00 27.29
CA THR A 564 28.44 19.82 26.09
C THR A 564 27.53 19.32 24.96
N LYS A 565 27.09 18.05 25.03
CA LYS A 565 26.27 17.38 24.03
C LYS A 565 24.81 17.19 24.43
N MET A 566 24.48 17.24 25.72
CA MET A 566 23.11 17.09 26.20
C MET A 566 22.86 17.65 27.60
N SER A 567 21.58 17.92 27.90
CA SER A 567 21.12 18.34 29.23
C SER A 567 20.12 17.34 29.81
N PHE A 568 20.25 17.02 31.09
CA PHE A 568 19.28 16.22 31.83
C PHE A 568 17.89 16.87 31.83
N LEU A 569 16.83 16.06 31.75
CA LEU A 569 15.43 16.49 31.82
C LEU A 569 14.71 15.95 33.05
N LEU A 570 14.68 14.62 33.23
CA LEU A 570 13.99 13.95 34.34
C LEU A 570 14.49 12.51 34.52
N SER A 571 14.23 11.92 35.69
CA SER A 571 14.31 10.49 35.96
C SER A 571 13.31 10.10 37.05
N ASP A 572 13.03 8.80 37.21
CA ASP A 572 12.22 8.26 38.30
C ASP A 572 12.98 7.15 39.04
N PRO A 573 13.40 7.33 40.31
CA PRO A 573 13.26 8.55 41.11
C PRO A 573 14.07 9.73 40.55
N ASN A 574 13.82 10.94 41.06
CA ASN A 574 14.71 12.08 40.84
C ASN A 574 16.10 11.82 41.46
N PRO A 575 17.19 12.40 40.92
CA PRO A 575 18.52 12.28 41.51
C PRO A 575 18.60 13.01 42.87
N ASP A 576 19.34 12.44 43.82
CA ASP A 576 19.69 13.09 45.10
C ASP A 576 20.54 14.35 44.88
N SER A 577 21.40 14.33 43.85
CA SER A 577 22.08 15.54 43.37
C SER A 577 22.41 15.46 41.88
N VAL A 578 22.51 16.63 41.25
CA VAL A 578 22.90 16.80 39.86
C VAL A 578 23.99 17.87 39.81
N THR A 579 25.15 17.51 39.28
CA THR A 579 26.23 18.45 38.95
C THR A 579 26.18 18.78 37.46
N ALA A 580 27.20 19.48 36.94
CA ALA A 580 27.24 19.84 35.54
C ALA A 580 27.25 18.61 34.60
N ASN A 581 27.89 17.50 34.99
CA ASN A 581 28.15 16.31 34.15
C ASN A 581 27.87 14.97 34.85
N THR A 582 27.39 14.97 36.09
CA THR A 582 27.17 13.76 36.90
C THR A 582 25.86 13.86 37.68
N MET A 583 25.08 12.78 37.66
CA MET A 583 23.91 12.59 38.54
C MET A 583 24.20 11.54 39.59
N VAL A 584 23.55 11.67 40.74
CA VAL A 584 23.79 10.84 41.92
C VAL A 584 22.47 10.31 42.45
N TYR A 585 22.44 9.01 42.74
CA TYR A 585 21.29 8.34 43.37
C TYR A 585 21.78 7.51 44.56
N ASN A 586 21.27 7.78 45.75
CA ASN A 586 21.57 7.00 46.94
C ASN A 586 20.59 5.82 47.05
N TYR A 587 21.09 4.66 47.46
CA TYR A 587 20.25 3.49 47.71
C TYR A 587 20.55 2.90 49.08
N VAL A 588 19.51 2.44 49.77
CA VAL A 588 19.60 1.84 51.11
C VAL A 588 19.00 0.45 51.14
N ASN A 589 19.59 -0.43 51.95
CA ASN A 589 19.12 -1.79 52.22
C ASN A 589 18.71 -2.55 50.95
N LEU A 590 19.62 -2.67 49.99
CA LEU A 590 19.47 -3.58 48.85
C LEU A 590 19.76 -5.01 49.36
N PHE A 591 18.72 -5.83 49.49
CA PHE A 591 18.82 -7.19 50.00
C PHE A 591 19.52 -8.12 48.99
N PRO A 592 20.11 -9.25 49.42
CA PRO A 592 20.56 -10.31 48.52
C PRO A 592 19.50 -10.69 47.48
N PHE A 593 19.94 -10.84 46.24
CA PHE A 593 19.12 -11.08 45.03
C PHE A 593 18.18 -9.94 44.60
N GLU A 594 17.98 -8.90 45.42
CA GLU A 594 17.15 -7.77 45.05
C GLU A 594 17.79 -6.97 43.91
N SER A 595 16.96 -6.63 42.92
CA SER A 595 17.30 -5.67 41.87
C SER A 595 16.31 -4.52 41.83
N ARG A 596 16.82 -3.32 41.53
CA ARG A 596 16.05 -2.08 41.38
C ARG A 596 16.36 -1.43 40.03
N LEU A 597 15.46 -0.53 39.61
CA LEU A 597 15.57 0.22 38.36
C LEU A 597 15.34 1.70 38.67
N ILE A 598 16.28 2.55 38.28
CA ILE A 598 16.00 3.97 38.04
C ILE A 598 15.49 4.06 36.60
N ARG A 599 14.28 4.57 36.41
CA ARG A 599 13.56 4.59 35.15
C ARG A 599 13.60 5.95 34.49
N ASN A 600 13.36 5.96 33.18
CA ASN A 600 13.11 7.18 32.39
C ASN A 600 14.20 8.25 32.54
N VAL A 601 15.46 7.86 32.71
CA VAL A 601 16.59 8.79 32.80
C VAL A 601 16.74 9.46 31.43
N LYS A 602 16.20 10.67 31.31
CA LYS A 602 15.92 11.34 30.05
C LYS A 602 16.82 12.57 29.87
N PHE A 603 17.42 12.68 28.70
CA PHE A 603 18.27 13.78 28.28
C PHE A 603 17.73 14.43 27.01
N GLN A 604 17.87 15.75 26.89
CA GLN A 604 17.72 16.45 25.62
C GLN A 604 19.06 16.46 24.91
N VAL A 605 19.15 15.81 23.75
CA VAL A 605 20.36 15.83 22.91
C VAL A 605 20.44 17.17 22.19
N ALA A 606 21.64 17.75 22.09
CA ALA A 606 21.87 18.98 21.35
C ALA A 606 21.66 18.78 19.84
N THR A 607 21.44 19.87 19.10
CA THR A 607 21.31 19.86 17.64
C THR A 607 22.68 19.98 16.95
N PRO A 608 22.78 19.66 15.66
CA PRO A 608 23.94 19.99 14.83
C PRO A 608 24.28 21.49 14.91
N PRO A 609 25.58 21.88 14.86
CA PRO A 609 26.77 21.03 14.71
C PRO A 609 27.35 20.55 16.05
N THR A 610 26.62 20.66 17.16
CA THR A 610 27.12 20.26 18.49
C THR A 610 27.18 18.73 18.61
N VAL A 611 26.15 18.07 18.07
CA VAL A 611 26.03 16.62 17.99
C VAL A 611 25.65 16.27 16.56
N ASP A 612 26.56 15.60 15.86
CA ASP A 612 26.41 15.18 14.46
C ASP A 612 26.33 13.66 14.33
N SER A 613 25.64 13.20 13.28
CA SER A 613 25.52 11.78 12.94
C SER A 613 26.89 11.12 12.75
N GLY A 614 27.06 9.91 13.29
CA GLY A 614 28.32 9.17 13.29
C GLY A 614 29.27 9.47 14.47
N GLN A 615 29.02 10.52 15.26
CA GLN A 615 29.73 10.70 16.54
C GLN A 615 29.39 9.56 17.52
N VAL A 616 30.32 9.17 18.38
CA VAL A 616 30.04 8.24 19.49
C VAL A 616 29.97 9.03 20.79
N ILE A 617 28.93 8.78 21.59
CA ILE A 617 28.79 9.35 22.93
C ILE A 617 28.83 8.23 23.97
N PRO A 618 29.82 8.26 24.89
CA PRO A 618 29.88 7.33 25.99
C PRO A 618 28.96 7.78 27.13
N PHE A 619 28.32 6.80 27.78
CA PHE A 619 27.58 6.98 29.01
C PHE A 619 28.09 5.97 30.03
N THR A 620 28.39 6.40 31.25
CA THR A 620 28.92 5.52 32.30
C THR A 620 28.06 5.62 33.54
N ALA A 621 27.59 4.49 34.04
CA ALA A 621 26.97 4.35 35.34
C ALA A 621 27.87 3.51 36.25
N SER A 622 28.07 3.92 37.51
CA SER A 622 28.84 3.16 38.50
C SER A 622 28.08 3.00 39.82
N ILE A 623 28.36 1.94 40.59
CA ILE A 623 27.75 1.64 41.89
C ILE A 623 28.81 1.37 42.97
N THR A 624 28.57 1.88 44.18
CA THR A 624 29.44 1.76 45.36
C THR A 624 28.74 1.02 46.49
N PRO A 625 29.44 0.36 47.43
CA PRO A 625 30.91 0.33 47.63
C PRO A 625 31.64 -0.72 46.77
N VAL A 626 32.78 -0.33 46.19
CA VAL A 626 33.63 -1.21 45.34
C VAL A 626 34.73 -1.93 46.14
N ALA A 627 35.24 -1.32 47.22
CA ALA A 627 36.46 -1.79 47.92
C ALA A 627 36.34 -3.16 48.62
N THR A 628 35.13 -3.68 48.76
CA THR A 628 34.83 -5.02 49.32
C THR A 628 34.04 -5.88 48.34
N ASP A 629 33.84 -5.43 47.11
CA ASP A 629 33.05 -6.12 46.11
C ASP A 629 33.80 -7.35 45.58
N ASN A 630 33.08 -8.46 45.41
CA ASN A 630 33.59 -9.72 44.89
C ASN A 630 33.79 -9.70 43.36
N THR A 631 33.05 -8.86 42.62
CA THR A 631 33.19 -8.72 41.17
C THR A 631 33.37 -7.25 40.73
N PRO A 632 34.42 -6.51 41.17
CA PRO A 632 34.57 -5.06 40.94
C PRO A 632 34.38 -4.54 39.51
N THR A 633 34.51 -5.42 38.51
CA THR A 633 34.29 -5.12 37.09
C THR A 633 32.82 -5.00 36.67
N ASN A 634 31.85 -5.47 37.46
CA ASN A 634 30.41 -5.30 37.20
C ASN A 634 29.80 -4.10 37.95
N ASN A 635 30.59 -3.42 38.79
CA ASN A 635 30.22 -2.18 39.47
C ASN A 635 30.22 -0.95 38.56
N THR A 636 30.62 -1.09 37.29
CA THR A 636 30.58 -0.02 36.27
C THR A 636 30.00 -0.57 34.97
N SER A 637 29.07 0.16 34.38
CA SER A 637 28.50 -0.11 33.06
C SER A 637 28.71 1.09 32.15
N THR A 638 29.35 0.86 31.00
CA THR A 638 29.54 1.87 29.96
C THR A 638 28.80 1.46 28.69
N VAL A 639 28.05 2.39 28.10
CA VAL A 639 27.36 2.21 26.82
C VAL A 639 27.87 3.25 25.84
N ASN A 640 28.38 2.80 24.69
CA ASN A 640 28.85 3.66 23.62
C ASN A 640 27.77 3.73 22.52
N GLN A 641 26.95 4.79 22.53
CA GLN A 641 25.95 4.98 21.47
C GLN A 641 26.51 5.83 20.34
N THR A 642 26.45 5.30 19.12
CA THR A 642 26.63 6.08 17.90
C THR A 642 25.40 6.95 17.69
N VAL A 643 25.63 8.24 17.43
CA VAL A 643 24.61 9.21 17.02
C VAL A 643 24.11 8.84 15.63
N VAL A 644 22.80 8.70 15.47
CA VAL A 644 22.17 8.28 14.22
C VAL A 644 21.11 9.29 13.78
N ASN A 645 20.71 9.18 12.52
CA ASN A 645 19.51 9.85 12.00
C ASN A 645 18.31 8.89 12.16
N SER A 646 17.26 9.05 11.35
CA SER A 646 16.12 8.12 11.31
C SER A 646 16.59 6.66 11.17
N GLN A 647 16.16 5.82 12.11
CA GLN A 647 16.44 4.38 12.17
C GLN A 647 15.15 3.65 12.58
N ASP A 648 15.02 2.38 12.21
CA ASP A 648 13.89 1.54 12.65
C ASP A 648 13.84 1.47 14.19
N PRO A 649 12.68 1.72 14.82
CA PRO A 649 12.50 1.55 16.27
C PRO A 649 12.54 0.08 16.72
N ASN A 650 12.48 -0.88 15.79
CA ASN A 650 12.62 -2.31 16.03
C ASN A 650 14.07 -2.75 15.75
N ASP A 651 14.93 -2.66 16.78
CA ASP A 651 16.36 -2.85 16.60
C ASP A 651 17.02 -3.63 17.75
N ILE A 652 18.28 -3.97 17.59
CA ILE A 652 19.13 -4.62 18.59
C ILE A 652 20.50 -3.94 18.62
N ILE A 653 21.04 -3.76 19.83
CA ILE A 653 22.37 -3.22 20.08
C ILE A 653 23.14 -4.06 21.10
N VAL A 654 24.47 -4.04 20.99
CA VAL A 654 25.42 -4.59 21.95
C VAL A 654 26.08 -3.42 22.69
N HIS A 655 26.11 -3.46 24.03
CA HIS A 655 26.46 -2.29 24.85
C HIS A 655 27.96 -1.99 24.83
N GLU A 656 28.78 -3.04 24.76
CA GLU A 656 30.24 -2.97 24.69
C GLU A 656 30.74 -2.35 23.37
N GLY A 657 29.88 -2.24 22.36
CA GLY A 657 30.17 -1.62 21.07
C GLY A 657 30.69 -2.61 20.01
N ALA A 658 31.20 -2.05 18.91
CA ALA A 658 31.58 -2.80 17.71
C ALA A 658 32.89 -3.59 17.85
N GLU A 659 33.72 -3.26 18.83
CA GLU A 659 35.03 -3.88 19.05
C GLU A 659 35.30 -4.08 20.55
N ILE A 660 35.78 -5.26 20.92
CA ILE A 660 36.26 -5.56 22.28
C ILE A 660 37.58 -6.32 22.24
N THR A 661 38.39 -6.19 23.29
CA THR A 661 39.63 -6.96 23.43
C THR A 661 39.35 -8.42 23.80
N LEU A 662 40.30 -9.32 23.50
CA LEU A 662 40.22 -10.72 23.93
C LEU A 662 40.05 -10.88 25.45
N ALA A 663 40.68 -10.00 26.25
CA ALA A 663 40.57 -10.03 27.71
C ALA A 663 39.14 -9.70 28.19
N GLN A 664 38.52 -8.68 27.62
CA GLN A 664 37.11 -8.35 27.87
C GLN A 664 36.19 -9.50 27.45
N ALA A 665 36.44 -10.11 26.29
CA ALA A 665 35.62 -11.22 25.77
C ALA A 665 35.69 -12.49 26.65
N GLN A 666 36.86 -12.80 27.23
CA GLN A 666 37.05 -14.01 28.04
C GLN A 666 36.56 -13.88 29.48
N GLN A 667 36.52 -12.66 30.03
CA GLN A 667 36.18 -12.42 31.44
C GLN A 667 34.76 -11.86 31.61
N GLY A 668 34.36 -10.97 30.71
CA GLY A 668 33.11 -10.21 30.78
C GLY A 668 31.87 -10.96 30.28
N TYR A 669 30.81 -10.17 30.15
CA TYR A 669 29.56 -10.49 29.47
C TYR A 669 29.41 -9.55 28.27
N LEU A 670 28.70 -9.99 27.23
CA LEU A 670 28.09 -9.08 26.27
C LEU A 670 26.67 -8.77 26.71
N HIS A 671 26.32 -7.49 26.75
CA HIS A 671 24.98 -7.02 27.09
C HIS A 671 24.26 -6.59 25.81
N TYR A 672 23.05 -7.10 25.62
CA TYR A 672 22.20 -6.79 24.48
C TYR A 672 20.93 -6.10 24.95
N THR A 673 20.46 -5.12 24.17
CA THR A 673 19.08 -4.63 24.24
C THR A 673 18.42 -4.81 22.88
N ILE A 674 17.28 -5.50 22.86
CA ILE A 674 16.33 -5.49 21.75
C ILE A 674 15.24 -4.48 22.07
N ARG A 675 14.89 -3.60 21.13
CA ARG A 675 13.78 -2.64 21.22
C ARG A 675 12.75 -2.99 20.16
N PHE A 676 11.50 -2.66 20.45
CA PHE A 676 10.38 -2.85 19.52
C PHE A 676 9.31 -1.78 19.73
N GLN A 677 8.56 -1.47 18.68
CA GLN A 677 7.45 -0.53 18.72
C GLN A 677 6.29 -1.03 17.88
N ASN A 678 5.08 -1.00 18.42
CA ASN A 678 3.87 -1.24 17.64
C ASN A 678 3.53 0.02 16.82
N ILE A 679 3.91 -0.01 15.53
CA ILE A 679 3.58 1.04 14.55
C ILE A 679 2.22 0.83 13.87
N GLY A 680 1.45 -0.18 14.29
CA GLY A 680 0.12 -0.48 13.76
C GLY A 680 -0.96 0.49 14.21
N THR A 681 -2.16 0.38 13.64
CA THR A 681 -3.34 1.21 13.98
C THR A 681 -4.19 0.65 15.12
N SER A 682 -3.82 -0.51 15.66
CA SER A 682 -4.51 -1.22 16.75
C SER A 682 -3.50 -1.72 17.77
N ASP A 683 -3.94 -1.93 19.00
CA ASP A 683 -3.14 -2.51 20.07
C ASP A 683 -2.74 -3.94 19.73
N ALA A 684 -1.49 -4.32 20.04
CA ALA A 684 -0.98 -5.67 19.87
C ALA A 684 -1.22 -6.46 21.17
N ILE A 685 -2.03 -7.52 21.12
CA ILE A 685 -2.46 -8.26 22.31
C ILE A 685 -1.30 -9.11 22.83
N ASN A 686 -0.53 -9.73 21.94
CA ASN A 686 0.61 -10.58 22.25
C ASN A 686 1.83 -10.21 21.40
N ILE A 687 3.02 -10.27 21.98
CA ILE A 687 4.29 -10.12 21.26
C ILE A 687 5.20 -11.29 21.54
N LYS A 688 5.78 -11.85 20.48
CA LYS A 688 6.82 -12.88 20.55
C LYS A 688 8.09 -12.36 19.91
N VAL A 689 9.22 -12.41 20.62
CA VAL A 689 10.54 -12.11 20.04
C VAL A 689 11.37 -13.38 20.03
N LEU A 690 11.89 -13.76 18.86
CA LEU A 690 12.81 -14.88 18.68
C LEU A 690 14.22 -14.35 18.48
N ASN A 691 15.18 -14.90 19.22
CA ASN A 691 16.59 -14.51 19.16
C ASN A 691 17.48 -15.76 19.27
N ASP A 692 18.15 -16.11 18.18
CA ASP A 692 19.11 -17.22 18.14
C ASP A 692 20.52 -16.71 18.48
N LEU A 693 21.10 -17.25 19.54
CA LEU A 693 22.47 -16.92 19.92
C LEU A 693 23.49 -17.59 18.97
N ASP A 694 24.45 -16.82 18.48
CA ASP A 694 25.58 -17.31 17.68
C ASP A 694 26.38 -18.37 18.47
N ALA A 695 26.93 -19.37 17.77
CA ALA A 695 27.68 -20.47 18.37
C ALA A 695 28.94 -20.05 19.17
N LYS A 696 29.40 -18.80 19.03
CA LYS A 696 30.48 -18.17 19.81
C LYS A 696 30.01 -17.60 21.15
N LEU A 697 28.73 -17.72 21.49
CA LEU A 697 28.15 -17.37 22.78
C LEU A 697 27.83 -18.63 23.59
N ASP A 698 28.24 -18.65 24.86
CA ASP A 698 27.87 -19.71 25.79
C ASP A 698 26.44 -19.47 26.30
N TRP A 699 25.47 -20.03 25.58
CA TRP A 699 24.05 -19.95 25.91
C TRP A 699 23.72 -20.37 27.36
N SER A 700 24.54 -21.22 27.99
CA SER A 700 24.32 -21.66 29.37
C SER A 700 24.55 -20.54 30.40
N THR A 701 25.21 -19.45 29.98
CA THR A 701 25.46 -18.24 30.77
C THR A 701 24.40 -17.15 30.57
N PHE A 702 23.40 -17.36 29.70
CA PHE A 702 22.33 -16.41 29.42
C PHE A 702 21.61 -15.99 30.72
N LYS A 703 21.50 -14.68 30.94
CA LYS A 703 20.72 -14.07 32.03
C LYS A 703 19.90 -12.91 31.49
N LEU A 704 18.58 -12.94 31.72
CA LEU A 704 17.74 -11.77 31.53
C LEU A 704 18.11 -10.70 32.59
N ILE A 705 18.06 -9.43 32.20
CA ILE A 705 18.34 -8.28 33.08
C ILE A 705 17.03 -7.55 33.38
N SER A 706 16.32 -7.11 32.33
CA SER A 706 15.07 -6.37 32.46
C SER A 706 14.25 -6.41 31.18
N THR A 707 12.94 -6.20 31.29
CA THR A 707 12.01 -6.04 30.17
C THR A 707 11.09 -4.85 30.42
N SER A 708 10.47 -4.30 29.37
CA SER A 708 9.47 -3.23 29.53
C SER A 708 8.19 -3.72 30.23
N HIS A 709 7.76 -4.93 29.91
CA HIS A 709 6.53 -5.56 30.39
C HIS A 709 6.80 -6.99 30.88
N ASN A 710 5.79 -7.63 31.46
CA ASN A 710 5.84 -9.03 31.89
C ASN A 710 6.18 -9.94 30.69
N CYS A 711 7.26 -10.73 30.81
CA CYS A 711 7.87 -11.42 29.69
C CYS A 711 8.33 -12.83 30.07
N ARG A 712 7.57 -13.86 29.66
CA ARG A 712 7.99 -15.24 29.87
C ARG A 712 9.08 -15.58 28.84
N VAL A 713 10.28 -15.88 29.34
CA VAL A 713 11.39 -16.35 28.50
C VAL A 713 11.43 -17.87 28.51
N LYS A 714 11.40 -18.47 27.33
CA LYS A 714 11.75 -19.87 27.09
C LYS A 714 13.10 -19.87 26.39
N ASN A 715 14.09 -20.55 26.94
CA ASN A 715 15.31 -20.89 26.22
C ASN A 715 15.32 -22.39 25.92
N LYS A 716 15.64 -22.75 24.68
CA LYS A 716 15.88 -24.13 24.24
C LYS A 716 17.23 -24.17 23.54
N ASN A 717 18.25 -24.66 24.24
CA ASN A 717 19.66 -24.59 23.81
C ASN A 717 20.09 -23.13 23.53
N ASN A 718 20.32 -22.75 22.27
CA ASN A 718 20.69 -21.38 21.88
C ASN A 718 19.51 -20.52 21.37
N HIS A 719 18.31 -21.08 21.28
CA HIS A 719 17.11 -20.36 20.83
C HIS A 719 16.40 -19.71 22.02
N ASN A 720 16.37 -18.36 22.05
CA ASN A 720 15.60 -17.59 23.01
C ASN A 720 14.25 -17.18 22.41
N GLU A 721 13.17 -17.48 23.12
CA GLU A 721 11.80 -17.07 22.82
C GLU A 721 11.28 -16.22 23.98
N PHE A 722 11.05 -14.93 23.74
CA PHE A 722 10.52 -13.96 24.69
C PHE A 722 9.02 -13.75 24.39
N LEU A 723 8.15 -14.04 25.37
CA LEU A 723 6.70 -14.04 25.20
C LEU A 723 6.05 -13.02 26.13
N PHE A 724 5.48 -11.98 25.52
CA PHE A 724 4.67 -10.96 26.17
C PHE A 724 3.21 -11.26 25.87
N GLU A 725 2.53 -11.94 26.78
CA GLU A 725 1.13 -12.36 26.62
C GLU A 725 0.20 -11.33 27.26
N ASN A 726 -0.90 -10.99 26.58
CA ASN A 726 -1.86 -9.96 27.02
C ASN A 726 -1.18 -8.62 27.37
N ILE A 727 -0.15 -8.25 26.60
CA ILE A 727 0.58 -6.99 26.77
C ILE A 727 -0.27 -5.77 26.40
N ASN A 728 -1.18 -5.93 25.42
CA ASN A 728 -2.04 -4.86 24.90
C ASN A 728 -1.22 -3.60 24.54
N LEU A 729 -0.13 -3.79 23.80
CA LEU A 729 0.83 -2.72 23.49
C LEU A 729 0.20 -1.76 22.47
N PRO A 730 -0.06 -0.48 22.81
CA PRO A 730 -0.86 0.38 21.95
C PRO A 730 -0.24 0.67 20.59
N GLY A 731 -1.08 0.99 19.61
CA GLY A 731 -0.64 1.37 18.26
C GLY A 731 -0.03 2.78 18.16
N VAL A 732 0.34 3.17 16.94
CA VAL A 732 1.05 4.43 16.62
C VAL A 732 0.32 5.71 17.06
N LEU A 733 -1.01 5.65 17.23
CA LEU A 733 -1.81 6.76 17.74
C LEU A 733 -1.51 7.13 19.20
N ASN A 734 -0.81 6.26 19.94
CA ASN A 734 -0.35 6.51 21.31
C ASN A 734 1.14 6.15 21.48
N GLU A 735 1.98 6.79 20.66
CA GLU A 735 3.43 6.55 20.55
C GLU A 735 4.12 6.39 21.91
N ALA A 736 3.84 7.27 22.88
CA ALA A 736 4.51 7.31 24.17
C ALA A 736 4.45 6.00 24.99
N VAL A 737 3.50 5.10 24.70
CA VAL A 737 3.36 3.78 25.32
C VAL A 737 3.40 2.62 24.32
N SER A 738 3.63 2.87 23.02
CA SER A 738 3.69 1.83 21.99
C SER A 738 5.03 1.07 21.94
N HIS A 739 5.96 1.38 22.84
CA HIS A 739 7.32 0.85 22.88
C HIS A 739 7.53 -0.28 23.88
N GLY A 740 8.44 -1.20 23.55
CA GLY A 740 8.96 -2.19 24.49
C GLY A 740 10.44 -2.51 24.29
N TYR A 741 11.02 -3.21 25.27
CA TYR A 741 12.40 -3.64 25.22
C TYR A 741 12.62 -4.96 25.98
N ILE A 742 13.71 -5.63 25.61
CA ILE A 742 14.30 -6.77 26.30
C ILE A 742 15.78 -6.44 26.49
N SER A 743 16.29 -6.55 27.71
CA SER A 743 17.74 -6.49 27.98
C SER A 743 18.21 -7.76 28.66
N PHE A 744 19.29 -8.33 28.14
CA PHE A 744 19.89 -9.58 28.61
C PHE A 744 21.42 -9.57 28.43
N LYS A 745 22.09 -10.52 29.07
CA LYS A 745 23.54 -10.73 28.91
C LYS A 745 23.89 -12.20 28.71
N VAL A 746 25.00 -12.43 28.01
CA VAL A 746 25.56 -13.75 27.74
C VAL A 746 27.08 -13.64 27.53
N LYS A 747 27.85 -14.65 27.97
CA LYS A 747 29.31 -14.66 27.77
C LYS A 747 29.68 -15.21 26.38
N PRO A 748 30.74 -14.72 25.76
CA PRO A 748 31.45 -15.46 24.72
C PRO A 748 31.94 -16.83 25.24
N ILE A 749 32.06 -17.81 24.35
CA ILE A 749 32.65 -19.12 24.70
C ILE A 749 34.12 -18.97 25.11
N SER A 750 34.60 -19.84 25.99
CA SER A 750 35.99 -19.80 26.49
C SER A 750 37.07 -19.95 25.40
N THR A 751 36.71 -20.50 24.23
CA THR A 751 37.59 -20.65 23.07
C THR A 751 37.49 -19.49 22.06
N ILE A 752 36.89 -18.36 22.43
CA ILE A 752 36.83 -17.16 21.58
C ILE A 752 38.24 -16.65 21.24
N ALA A 753 38.45 -16.17 20.01
CA ALA A 753 39.75 -15.74 19.51
C ALA A 753 39.71 -14.37 18.82
N ILE A 754 40.89 -13.72 18.71
CA ILE A 754 41.07 -12.47 17.94
C ILE A 754 40.64 -12.68 16.48
N GLY A 755 39.97 -11.67 15.91
CA GLY A 755 39.38 -11.71 14.57
C GLY A 755 38.02 -12.41 14.51
N ASN A 756 37.50 -12.96 15.62
CA ASN A 756 36.13 -13.47 15.65
C ASN A 756 35.13 -12.31 15.64
N VAL A 757 34.04 -12.47 14.90
CA VAL A 757 32.87 -11.58 14.93
C VAL A 757 31.70 -12.33 15.56
N ILE A 758 31.00 -11.67 16.47
CA ILE A 758 29.81 -12.22 17.15
C ILE A 758 28.59 -11.39 16.72
N PRO A 759 27.86 -11.83 15.66
CA PRO A 759 26.61 -11.21 15.26
C PRO A 759 25.45 -11.64 16.18
N ASN A 760 24.44 -10.79 16.30
CA ASN A 760 23.20 -11.09 17.01
C ASN A 760 22.02 -10.30 16.38
N SER A 761 20.87 -10.96 16.18
CA SER A 761 19.65 -10.37 15.61
C SER A 761 18.39 -11.03 16.17
N ALA A 762 17.23 -10.39 16.01
CA ALA A 762 15.96 -10.89 16.50
C ALA A 762 14.83 -10.74 15.47
N ASN A 763 13.82 -11.60 15.58
CA ASN A 763 12.57 -11.54 14.83
C ASN A 763 11.41 -11.25 15.78
N ILE A 764 10.71 -10.13 15.58
CA ILE A 764 9.63 -9.63 16.43
C ILE A 764 8.29 -9.89 15.73
N TYR A 765 7.40 -10.63 16.38
CA TYR A 765 6.05 -10.94 15.93
C TYR A 765 5.04 -10.17 16.78
N PHE A 766 4.18 -9.37 16.14
CA PHE A 766 3.02 -8.73 16.76
C PHE A 766 1.78 -9.55 16.42
N ASP A 767 1.16 -10.17 17.43
CA ASP A 767 0.09 -11.17 17.29
C ASP A 767 0.39 -12.23 16.22
N TYR A 768 -0.39 -12.28 15.15
CA TYR A 768 -0.27 -13.25 14.06
C TYR A 768 0.42 -12.69 12.81
N ASN A 769 0.98 -11.47 12.88
CA ASN A 769 1.64 -10.83 11.75
C ASN A 769 2.98 -11.50 11.40
N ALA A 770 3.44 -11.27 10.17
CA ALA A 770 4.79 -11.66 9.74
C ALA A 770 5.86 -10.97 10.62
N PRO A 771 7.01 -11.62 10.87
CA PRO A 771 8.04 -11.06 11.74
C PRO A 771 8.70 -9.81 11.15
N ILE A 772 8.95 -8.83 12.01
CA ILE A 772 9.87 -7.73 11.75
C ILE A 772 11.25 -8.17 12.25
N ALA A 773 12.21 -8.29 11.34
CA ALA A 773 13.61 -8.57 11.69
C ALA A 773 14.31 -7.28 12.14
N THR A 774 15.06 -7.33 13.24
CA THR A 774 15.94 -6.23 13.64
C THR A 774 17.11 -6.07 12.68
N ASN A 775 17.88 -4.99 12.84
CA ASN A 775 19.28 -4.98 12.39
C ASN A 775 20.10 -6.13 13.03
N THR A 776 21.36 -6.28 12.62
CA THR A 776 22.32 -7.16 13.29
C THR A 776 23.27 -6.33 14.14
N ALA A 777 23.26 -6.52 15.46
CA ALA A 777 24.34 -6.05 16.33
C ALA A 777 25.54 -6.98 16.15
N SER A 778 26.76 -6.43 16.05
CA SER A 778 27.99 -7.23 15.92
C SER A 778 29.09 -6.63 16.76
N THR A 779 29.86 -7.48 17.45
CA THR A 779 31.14 -7.09 18.06
C THR A 779 32.28 -7.94 17.50
N THR A 780 33.45 -7.32 17.32
CA THR A 780 34.66 -7.95 16.79
C THR A 780 35.72 -8.04 17.87
N ILE A 781 36.35 -9.22 18.00
CA ILE A 781 37.43 -9.42 18.97
C ILE A 781 38.73 -8.88 18.39
N ILE A 782 39.21 -7.75 18.89
CA ILE A 782 40.45 -7.10 18.45
C ILE A 782 41.64 -7.45 19.36
N PRO A 783 42.89 -7.35 18.88
CA PRO A 783 44.05 -7.30 19.77
C PRO A 783 43.95 -6.07 20.69
N ASN A 784 44.63 -6.11 21.83
CA ASN A 784 44.72 -4.95 22.71
C ASN A 784 45.54 -3.84 22.02
N LEU A 785 44.86 -2.85 21.44
CA LEU A 785 45.52 -1.67 20.86
C LEU A 785 46.10 -0.85 22.02
N GLY A 786 47.42 -0.63 21.97
CA GLY A 786 48.12 0.10 23.03
C GLY A 786 47.59 1.52 23.19
N VAL A 787 47.34 1.93 24.44
CA VAL A 787 46.92 3.30 24.77
C VAL A 787 48.02 4.29 24.33
N GLY A 788 47.63 5.50 23.95
CA GLY A 788 48.55 6.56 23.51
C GLY A 788 49.68 6.83 24.53
N ASN A 789 50.85 7.22 24.03
CA ASN A 789 52.08 7.23 24.83
C ASN A 789 52.20 8.49 25.73
N PHE A 790 51.45 8.50 26.83
CA PHE A 790 51.31 9.63 27.76
C PHE A 790 52.62 10.20 28.33
N ALA A 791 53.69 9.40 28.35
CA ALA A 791 55.01 9.77 28.85
C ALA A 791 55.64 11.00 28.16
N PHE A 792 55.02 11.57 27.11
CA PHE A 792 55.53 12.75 26.40
C PHE A 792 54.47 13.83 26.10
N ASP A 793 53.34 13.86 26.81
CA ASP A 793 52.20 14.75 26.55
C ASP A 793 52.54 16.25 26.64
N HIS A 794 53.57 16.62 27.40
CA HIS A 794 54.04 18.00 27.54
C HIS A 794 55.50 18.17 27.11
N PHE A 795 56.02 17.26 26.28
CA PHE A 795 57.41 17.28 25.83
C PHE A 795 57.72 18.49 24.94
N LYS A 796 58.68 19.32 25.36
CA LYS A 796 59.16 20.50 24.64
C LYS A 796 60.68 20.49 24.52
N PHE A 797 61.20 21.03 23.42
CA PHE A 797 62.63 21.21 23.21
C PHE A 797 62.90 22.53 22.46
N PHE A 798 63.90 23.29 22.90
CA PHE A 798 64.26 24.58 22.27
C PHE A 798 65.68 25.03 22.67
N PRO A 799 66.32 25.92 21.88
CA PRO A 799 65.95 26.30 20.51
C PRO A 799 66.25 25.19 19.51
N ASN A 800 65.59 25.21 18.36
CA ASN A 800 65.92 24.38 17.19
C ASN A 800 65.67 25.24 15.93
N PRO A 801 66.70 25.68 15.19
CA PRO A 801 68.12 25.32 15.32
C PRO A 801 68.79 25.71 16.65
N VAL A 802 69.80 24.94 17.06
CA VAL A 802 70.57 25.10 18.30
C VAL A 802 72.02 25.49 17.99
N LYS A 803 72.59 26.41 18.79
CA LYS A 803 73.99 26.84 18.65
C LYS A 803 74.94 26.22 19.67
N SER A 804 74.52 26.15 20.94
CA SER A 804 75.39 25.70 22.04
C SER A 804 74.67 24.83 23.08
N THR A 805 73.42 25.14 23.41
CA THR A 805 72.66 24.42 24.45
C THR A 805 71.23 24.16 23.99
N LEU A 806 70.76 22.92 24.15
CA LEU A 806 69.39 22.51 23.88
C LEU A 806 68.67 22.24 25.21
N SER A 807 67.66 23.03 25.55
CA SER A 807 66.76 22.74 26.67
C SER A 807 65.72 21.71 26.23
N VAL A 808 65.49 20.69 27.07
CA VAL A 808 64.50 19.62 26.88
C VAL A 808 63.68 19.49 28.16
N SER A 809 62.35 19.49 28.07
CA SER A 809 61.45 19.42 29.24
C SER A 809 60.23 18.55 28.97
N ASN A 810 59.65 17.97 30.02
CA ASN A 810 58.50 17.07 29.94
C ASN A 810 57.65 17.12 31.23
N ALA A 811 56.42 16.59 31.20
CA ALA A 811 55.59 16.45 32.41
C ALA A 811 55.98 15.23 33.27
N SER A 812 56.46 14.15 32.63
CA SER A 812 57.04 12.98 33.30
C SER A 812 58.57 13.08 33.35
N THR A 813 59.18 12.44 34.35
CA THR A 813 60.64 12.44 34.56
C THR A 813 61.37 11.90 33.32
N ILE A 814 62.33 12.66 32.80
CA ILE A 814 63.19 12.20 31.71
C ILE A 814 64.25 11.28 32.32
N ASP A 815 64.21 9.98 32.03
CA ASP A 815 65.16 9.00 32.56
C ASP A 815 66.54 9.18 31.93
N ALA A 816 66.58 9.35 30.61
CA ALA A 816 67.81 9.39 29.82
C ALA A 816 67.64 10.14 28.50
N ILE A 817 68.77 10.62 27.96
CA ILE A 817 68.87 11.20 26.63
C ILE A 817 70.07 10.60 25.89
N GLU A 818 69.86 10.26 24.62
CA GLU A 818 70.89 9.79 23.68
C GLU A 818 70.84 10.66 22.42
N ILE A 819 72.00 11.03 21.89
CA ILE A 819 72.10 11.80 20.64
C ILE A 819 72.90 11.00 19.61
N THR A 820 72.34 10.86 18.41
CA THR A 820 73.00 10.22 17.26
C THR A 820 73.13 11.18 16.08
N SER A 821 74.23 11.07 15.33
CA SER A 821 74.41 11.80 14.07
C SER A 821 73.49 11.25 12.96
N LEU A 822 73.42 11.96 11.82
CA LEU A 822 72.67 11.53 10.63
C LEU A 822 73.08 10.14 10.10
N VAL A 823 74.31 9.69 10.37
CA VAL A 823 74.82 8.36 9.98
C VAL A 823 74.67 7.29 11.09
N GLY A 824 73.90 7.59 12.14
CA GLY A 824 73.64 6.65 13.25
C GLY A 824 74.77 6.52 14.28
N GLN A 825 75.83 7.33 14.20
CA GLN A 825 76.89 7.31 15.20
C GLN A 825 76.37 7.95 16.50
N LYS A 826 76.46 7.23 17.61
CA LYS A 826 76.14 7.72 18.95
C LYS A 826 77.17 8.76 19.41
N MET A 827 76.70 9.96 19.70
CA MET A 827 77.48 11.16 20.03
C MET A 827 77.45 11.49 21.52
N LEU A 828 76.30 11.30 22.18
CA LEU A 828 76.08 11.57 23.61
C LEU A 828 75.11 10.56 24.20
N SER A 829 75.25 10.26 25.49
CA SER A 829 74.35 9.38 26.25
C SER A 829 74.42 9.74 27.73
N GLU A 830 73.33 10.26 28.28
CA GLU A 830 73.28 10.76 29.65
C GLU A 830 72.02 10.26 30.35
N LYS A 831 72.13 9.98 31.65
CA LYS A 831 70.96 9.80 32.52
C LYS A 831 70.61 11.15 33.11
N VAL A 832 69.32 11.46 33.15
CA VAL A 832 68.82 12.78 33.55
C VAL A 832 68.09 12.67 34.88
N ASN A 833 67.03 11.89 34.94
CA ASN A 833 66.13 11.72 36.10
C ASN A 833 65.50 13.05 36.61
N GLU A 834 65.21 13.98 35.69
CA GLU A 834 64.63 15.30 35.99
C GLU A 834 63.52 15.64 34.99
N LEU A 835 62.62 16.58 35.33
CA LEU A 835 61.55 17.05 34.45
C LEU A 835 62.04 17.96 33.31
N GLN A 836 63.22 18.55 33.46
CA GLN A 836 63.87 19.41 32.47
C GLN A 836 65.38 19.22 32.55
N THR A 837 66.07 19.37 31.42
CA THR A 837 67.54 19.35 31.34
C THR A 837 68.05 20.23 30.20
N GLU A 838 69.32 20.63 30.27
CA GLU A 838 70.03 21.38 29.24
C GLU A 838 71.22 20.58 28.71
N ILE A 839 71.22 20.29 27.40
CA ILE A 839 72.25 19.48 26.75
C ILE A 839 73.25 20.40 26.04
N ASN A 840 74.53 20.29 26.39
CA ASN A 840 75.60 21.07 25.77
C ASN A 840 76.05 20.45 24.44
N LEU A 841 75.82 21.17 23.34
CA LEU A 841 76.15 20.81 21.96
C LEU A 841 77.24 21.70 21.36
N SER A 842 77.96 22.50 22.16
CA SER A 842 79.02 23.39 21.68
C SER A 842 80.18 22.67 20.99
N ALA A 843 80.46 21.43 21.38
CA ALA A 843 81.47 20.57 20.76
C ALA A 843 80.99 19.85 19.48
N PHE A 844 79.72 19.98 19.10
CA PHE A 844 79.14 19.28 17.96
C PHE A 844 79.31 20.12 16.69
N SER A 845 79.79 19.49 15.61
CA SER A 845 79.86 20.10 14.28
C SER A 845 78.46 20.43 13.74
N ASN A 846 78.37 21.46 12.90
CA ASN A 846 77.10 21.88 12.31
C ASN A 846 76.50 20.78 11.43
N GLY A 847 75.19 20.56 11.56
CA GLY A 847 74.51 19.43 10.90
C GLY A 847 73.23 18.98 11.59
N ILE A 848 72.69 17.84 11.14
CA ILE A 848 71.46 17.23 11.67
C ILE A 848 71.82 16.12 12.66
N TYR A 849 71.15 16.14 13.81
CA TYR A 849 71.23 15.10 14.83
C TYR A 849 69.83 14.64 15.24
N PHE A 850 69.74 13.39 15.70
CA PHE A 850 68.54 12.86 16.34
C PHE A 850 68.77 12.77 17.84
N VAL A 851 67.84 13.29 18.63
CA VAL A 851 67.84 13.20 20.09
C VAL A 851 66.74 12.22 20.48
N LYS A 852 67.14 11.09 21.06
CA LYS A 852 66.27 10.07 21.61
C LYS A 852 66.15 10.32 23.12
N VAL A 853 64.93 10.54 23.59
CA VAL A 853 64.60 10.80 24.99
C VAL A 853 63.84 9.61 25.54
N THR A 854 64.21 9.15 26.73
CA THR A 854 63.51 8.09 27.47
C THR A 854 62.83 8.70 28.70
N SER A 855 61.57 8.34 28.96
CA SER A 855 60.78 8.79 30.12
C SER A 855 59.80 7.68 30.50
N GLU A 856 59.79 7.26 31.77
CA GLU A 856 58.99 6.12 32.27
C GLU A 856 59.20 4.83 31.45
N GLY A 857 60.42 4.61 30.95
CA GLY A 857 60.78 3.47 30.08
C GLY A 857 60.25 3.56 28.64
N GLN A 858 59.55 4.64 28.26
CA GLN A 858 59.08 4.92 26.90
C GLN A 858 60.07 5.82 26.15
N GLU A 859 60.10 5.75 24.82
CA GLU A 859 61.10 6.44 23.99
C GLU A 859 60.47 7.37 22.95
N LYS A 860 60.99 8.60 22.83
CA LYS A 860 60.61 9.59 21.80
C LYS A 860 61.86 10.15 21.12
N THR A 861 61.90 10.08 19.80
CA THR A 861 63.01 10.63 19.01
C THR A 861 62.60 11.92 18.31
N ILE A 862 63.41 12.97 18.48
CA ILE A 862 63.26 14.26 17.80
C ILE A 862 64.45 14.55 16.89
N LYS A 863 64.27 15.42 15.91
CA LYS A 863 65.31 15.90 15.00
C LYS A 863 65.71 17.33 15.38
N ILE A 864 67.01 17.57 15.54
CA ILE A 864 67.58 18.90 15.77
C ILE A 864 68.56 19.30 14.66
N VAL A 865 68.73 20.61 14.48
CA VAL A 865 69.70 21.22 13.57
C VAL A 865 70.71 22.02 14.40
N LYS A 866 72.00 21.69 14.29
CA LYS A 866 73.11 22.40 14.93
C LYS A 866 73.71 23.43 13.98
N GLU A 867 73.77 24.69 14.42
CA GLU A 867 74.33 25.86 13.73
C GLU A 867 75.57 26.46 14.41
#